data_AF-A0A8C7IMR2-F1
#
_entry.id   AF-A0A8C7IMR2-F1
#
_cell.length_a   1.000
_cell.length_b   1.000
_cell.length_c   1.000
_cell.angle_alpha   90.00
_cell.angle_beta   90.00
_cell.angle_gamma   90.00
#
_symmetry.space_group_name_H-M   'P 1'
#
loop_
_entity.id
_entity.type
_entity.pdbx_description
1 polymer ?
#
loop_
_entity_poly.entity_id
_entity_poly.type
_entity_poly.pdbx_seq_one_letter_code
_entity_poly.pdbx_strand_id
1 'polypeptide(L)'
;MKAEDYEVVKVIGRGAFGEVQLVRHKATRKVYAMKLLSKFEMIKRSDSAFFWEERDIMAFANSAWVVQLFYAFQDDRYLYMVMEYMPGGDLVNLMSNYDVPEKWARFYTAEVVLALDGIHAMGFIHRDVKPDNMLLDKAGHLKLADFGTCMKMNKDGMVRCDTAVGTPDYISPEVLKSQGGDGYYGRECDWWSVGVFLYEMLVGDTPFYADSLVGTYSKIMNHKNALTFPDDSDISKDAKNLICAFLTDREVRLGRNGVDEIKRHPFFKNDQWTWENIRDTAAPVVPELSSDIDTSNFDDIEADRGDEETFPIPKAFVGNQLPFVGFTYYSSHHICLTCYTLFIVQLENLQKRIYQLEEQLHSEMQLKDEIEQKCRASNTKLDKIMKELDEEGNVRKGVEASVSLLEKDKMMIQHRATEYQRKADQEAEKRRNLENEGKDSTERIVCLEEANDLLRAESDTAARLRKSHTEMAKSMSQLEGLNRELQEKCRSSDGGRAQLEKELLQLQSTLDSERRCYSQGSEEIHELQVRTTGLQEDNKNLKLGLSKVEAERKQAQERRNNLEKEKNNLEIDLNYKLKTLQQRLDQEHTEHRVTRAQLTDKYESIEEAKSAAMHGISEPKVSEESGARMRAESRVVEVEKQCSMLEFDLKQSVQKMEQLMKQKERLEDEVKGLRMQLEQESSKRLLAQNELKSRSQEADRLKGSEKQLKQEINAALESKRSLEFQLAQLTKQYRGNEGQMRELQDQLEAEQYFSTLYKTQVKELKEDIEERNRQVQEVQKKVQELHSERDSLLAQLDLTVTKAESEQLARALQEEQYFELSQENKKTTARHKQEGTEKDATIARLEDSNKTLTKDVENLSKEKAELNNKLRIQEEVAPICYTLTLPQLVTLFDPNPQLCLQAVNKLAEIMNRKDMKLDTKKKGNTTDLRKKEKENRKLQLELKQEKDKFNHMAIKYQKELSEMQAQLSEECTYRNELQMQLDSKESDIEQLRERLNDLQLRMDNSSVTSLQMDETDTVSKDGLGQTSSNPVRAHMIQRRGDDAKLGQKSTVLQLSMSRILDH
;
A
#
# COMPACT_ATOMS: atom_id res chain seq x y z
N MET A 1 -24.56 26.03 19.82
CA MET A 1 -23.56 26.43 20.81
C MET A 1 -22.33 26.91 20.10
N LYS A 2 -21.48 27.64 20.82
CA LYS A 2 -20.13 28.05 20.44
C LYS A 2 -19.21 28.06 21.67
N ALA A 3 -17.91 28.28 21.48
CA ALA A 3 -16.96 28.39 22.59
C ALA A 3 -17.31 29.55 23.55
N GLU A 4 -17.82 30.67 23.04
CA GLU A 4 -18.17 31.85 23.86
C GLU A 4 -19.39 31.63 24.77
N ASP A 5 -20.15 30.53 24.59
CA ASP A 5 -21.21 30.12 25.53
C ASP A 5 -20.62 29.60 26.87
N TYR A 6 -19.32 29.32 26.91
CA TYR A 6 -18.61 28.71 28.05
C TYR A 6 -17.61 29.69 28.70
N GLU A 7 -17.45 29.54 30.01
CA GLU A 7 -16.49 30.25 30.87
C GLU A 7 -15.38 29.24 31.24
N VAL A 8 -14.16 29.45 30.74
CA VAL A 8 -13.02 28.57 31.03
C VAL A 8 -12.53 28.83 32.46
N VAL A 9 -12.29 27.75 33.21
CA VAL A 9 -11.88 27.80 34.63
C VAL A 9 -10.40 27.43 34.79
N LYS A 10 -9.98 26.28 34.24
CA LYS A 10 -8.59 25.77 34.26
C LYS A 10 -8.37 24.89 33.03
N VAL A 11 -7.15 24.82 32.50
CA VAL A 11 -6.73 23.72 31.61
C VAL A 11 -6.38 22.52 32.50
N ILE A 12 -6.99 21.36 32.25
CA ILE A 12 -6.87 20.15 33.09
C ILE A 12 -6.26 18.95 32.37
N GLY A 13 -6.07 19.03 31.05
CA GLY A 13 -5.31 18.05 30.27
C GLY A 13 -4.76 18.69 29.00
N ARG A 14 -3.63 18.21 28.48
CA ARG A 14 -3.13 18.58 27.15
C ARG A 14 -2.64 17.32 26.43
N GLY A 15 -3.12 17.13 25.20
CA GLY A 15 -2.80 15.98 24.36
C GLY A 15 -2.22 16.41 23.02
N ALA A 16 -1.87 15.43 22.18
CA ALA A 16 -1.15 15.68 20.93
C ALA A 16 -1.89 16.62 19.95
N PHE A 17 -3.22 16.70 20.01
CA PHE A 17 -4.08 17.45 19.07
C PHE A 17 -4.76 18.69 19.68
N GLY A 18 -4.53 19.01 20.95
CA GLY A 18 -5.22 20.10 21.65
C GLY A 18 -5.26 19.90 23.17
N GLU A 19 -6.23 20.51 23.85
CA GLU A 19 -6.31 20.50 25.31
C GLU A 19 -7.73 20.26 25.84
N VAL A 20 -7.81 19.85 27.11
CA VAL A 20 -9.04 19.63 27.87
C VAL A 20 -9.16 20.73 28.92
N GLN A 21 -10.25 21.47 28.84
CA GLN A 21 -10.54 22.61 29.70
C GLN A 21 -11.67 22.26 30.67
N LEU A 22 -11.50 22.58 31.95
CA LEU A 22 -12.64 22.68 32.86
C LEU A 22 -13.42 23.95 32.52
N VAL A 23 -14.70 23.80 32.18
CA VAL A 23 -15.54 24.92 31.75
C VAL A 23 -16.87 24.96 32.49
N ARG A 24 -17.41 26.17 32.66
CA ARG A 24 -18.76 26.42 33.16
C ARG A 24 -19.62 27.02 32.06
N HIS A 25 -20.71 26.37 31.68
CA HIS A 25 -21.63 26.91 30.67
C HIS A 25 -22.36 28.14 31.23
N LYS A 26 -22.22 29.30 30.57
CA LYS A 26 -22.60 30.60 31.15
C LYS A 26 -24.08 30.69 31.49
N ALA A 27 -24.95 30.15 30.63
CA ALA A 27 -26.40 30.24 30.78
C ALA A 27 -27.01 29.24 31.79
N THR A 28 -26.44 28.04 31.94
CA THR A 28 -26.95 27.02 32.90
C THR A 28 -26.14 26.93 34.19
N ARG A 29 -24.98 27.60 34.27
CA ARG A 29 -23.96 27.51 35.32
C ARG A 29 -23.43 26.10 35.63
N LYS A 30 -23.83 25.07 34.87
CA LYS A 30 -23.30 23.70 34.95
C LYS A 30 -21.84 23.65 34.53
N VAL A 31 -21.09 22.76 35.16
CA VAL A 31 -19.67 22.51 34.92
C VAL A 31 -19.49 21.26 34.05
N TYR A 32 -18.50 21.28 33.17
CA TYR A 32 -18.20 20.24 32.18
C TYR A 32 -16.69 20.18 31.92
N ALA A 33 -16.19 19.04 31.46
CA ALA A 33 -14.91 18.99 30.76
C ALA A 33 -15.15 19.28 29.27
N MET A 34 -14.31 20.11 28.65
CA MET A 34 -14.39 20.42 27.22
C MET A 34 -13.07 20.07 26.54
N LYS A 35 -13.07 19.02 25.71
CA LYS A 35 -11.90 18.62 24.90
C LYS A 35 -11.94 19.38 23.57
N LEU A 36 -10.85 20.10 23.27
CA LEU A 36 -10.62 20.85 22.05
C LEU A 36 -9.67 20.05 21.15
N LEU A 37 -10.03 19.89 19.88
CA LEU A 37 -9.15 19.26 18.86
C LEU A 37 -8.88 20.26 17.73
N SER A 38 -7.60 20.56 17.49
CA SER A 38 -7.14 21.47 16.44
C SER A 38 -7.30 20.83 15.07
N LYS A 39 -8.23 21.37 14.27
CA LYS A 39 -8.45 20.97 12.88
C LYS A 39 -7.17 21.09 12.05
N PHE A 40 -6.34 22.10 12.36
CA PHE A 40 -5.10 22.33 11.66
C PHE A 40 -4.08 21.20 11.90
N GLU A 41 -3.82 20.82 13.16
CA GLU A 41 -2.88 19.73 13.46
C GLU A 41 -3.37 18.37 12.96
N MET A 42 -4.68 18.11 13.01
CA MET A 42 -5.28 16.88 12.46
C MET A 42 -5.03 16.74 10.95
N ILE A 43 -5.27 17.81 10.17
CA ILE A 43 -5.00 17.82 8.73
C ILE A 43 -3.50 17.77 8.44
N LYS A 44 -2.68 18.54 9.18
CA LYS A 44 -1.20 18.58 9.06
C LYS A 44 -0.55 17.22 9.30
N ARG A 45 -1.13 16.38 10.17
CA ARG A 45 -0.67 15.01 10.46
C ARG A 45 -1.38 13.93 9.64
N SER A 46 -2.30 14.31 8.75
CA SER A 46 -3.12 13.40 7.93
C SER A 46 -3.99 12.41 8.74
N ASP A 47 -4.32 12.75 9.99
CA ASP A 47 -5.18 11.96 10.86
C ASP A 47 -6.44 12.76 11.24
N SER A 48 -7.49 12.59 10.42
CA SER A 48 -8.73 13.37 10.48
C SER A 48 -9.98 12.48 10.44
N ALA A 49 -9.91 11.29 11.06
CA ALA A 49 -11.05 10.36 11.15
C ALA A 49 -11.31 9.81 12.57
N PHE A 50 -10.29 9.80 13.45
CA PHE A 50 -10.36 9.21 14.78
C PHE A 50 -11.54 9.69 15.65
N PHE A 51 -11.84 11.00 15.57
CA PHE A 51 -12.83 11.68 16.39
C PHE A 51 -14.29 11.25 16.14
N TRP A 52 -14.58 10.54 15.05
CA TRP A 52 -15.93 10.05 14.77
C TRP A 52 -16.35 8.95 15.73
N GLU A 53 -15.50 7.93 15.90
CA GLU A 53 -15.77 6.82 16.83
C GLU A 53 -15.66 7.31 18.28
N GLU A 54 -14.73 8.24 18.58
CA GLU A 54 -14.66 8.87 19.90
C GLU A 54 -15.97 9.59 20.28
N ARG A 55 -16.49 10.44 19.37
CA ARG A 55 -17.76 11.13 19.57
C ARG A 55 -18.91 10.14 19.73
N ASP A 56 -18.99 9.13 18.87
CA ASP A 56 -20.15 8.23 18.82
C ASP A 56 -20.17 7.25 20.01
N ILE A 57 -19.01 6.81 20.49
CA ILE A 57 -18.90 6.06 21.75
C ILE A 57 -19.42 6.91 22.91
N MET A 58 -18.90 8.12 23.11
CA MET A 58 -19.31 8.97 24.26
C MET A 58 -20.76 9.51 24.14
N ALA A 59 -21.31 9.63 22.93
CA ALA A 59 -22.69 10.06 22.69
C ALA A 59 -23.72 8.93 22.89
N PHE A 60 -23.37 7.68 22.53
CA PHE A 60 -24.34 6.59 22.37
C PHE A 60 -24.09 5.35 23.24
N ALA A 61 -22.94 5.24 23.94
CA ALA A 61 -22.67 4.10 24.83
C ALA A 61 -23.73 3.91 25.93
N ASN A 62 -24.29 5.01 26.45
CA ASN A 62 -25.25 5.03 27.57
C ASN A 62 -24.80 4.13 28.75
N SER A 63 -23.50 4.10 29.02
CA SER A 63 -22.84 3.20 29.96
C SER A 63 -22.29 3.97 31.16
N ALA A 64 -22.42 3.40 32.36
CA ALA A 64 -21.81 3.96 33.56
C ALA A 64 -20.27 4.00 33.48
N TRP A 65 -19.67 3.17 32.63
CA TRP A 65 -18.22 2.98 32.46
C TRP A 65 -17.56 3.90 31.42
N VAL A 66 -18.34 4.72 30.73
CA VAL A 66 -17.87 5.63 29.66
C VAL A 66 -18.14 7.06 30.08
N VAL A 67 -17.21 7.98 29.79
CA VAL A 67 -17.44 9.43 29.97
C VAL A 67 -18.52 9.91 28.98
N GLN A 68 -19.61 10.49 29.49
CA GLN A 68 -20.76 10.92 28.69
C GLN A 68 -20.51 12.25 27.96
N LEU A 69 -20.79 12.27 26.65
CA LEU A 69 -20.84 13.47 25.83
C LEU A 69 -22.25 14.11 25.87
N PHE A 70 -22.33 15.40 26.19
CA PHE A 70 -23.57 16.17 26.13
C PHE A 70 -23.73 16.93 24.81
N TYR A 71 -22.64 17.54 24.32
CA TYR A 71 -22.64 18.39 23.14
C TYR A 71 -21.34 18.22 22.35
N ALA A 72 -21.44 18.20 21.02
CA ALA A 72 -20.30 18.39 20.13
C ALA A 72 -20.57 19.59 19.22
N PHE A 73 -19.59 20.45 19.00
CA PHE A 73 -19.69 21.56 18.05
C PHE A 73 -18.31 21.91 17.48
N GLN A 74 -18.25 22.91 16.59
CA GLN A 74 -17.04 23.30 15.89
C GLN A 74 -17.11 24.77 15.45
N ASP A 75 -15.95 25.37 15.23
CA ASP A 75 -15.76 26.64 14.52
C ASP A 75 -14.82 26.45 13.32
N ASP A 76 -14.06 27.47 12.89
CA ASP A 76 -13.07 27.36 11.82
C ASP A 76 -11.75 26.70 12.24
N ARG A 77 -11.41 26.68 13.54
CA ARG A 77 -10.13 26.19 14.09
C ARG A 77 -10.26 24.84 14.80
N TYR A 78 -11.34 24.64 15.55
CA TYR A 78 -11.46 23.57 16.54
C TYR A 78 -12.72 22.72 16.38
N LEU A 79 -12.61 21.47 16.84
CA LEU A 79 -13.74 20.66 17.29
C LEU A 79 -13.82 20.74 18.82
N TYR A 80 -15.03 20.79 19.36
CA TYR A 80 -15.30 20.87 20.80
C TYR A 80 -16.19 19.71 21.24
N MET A 81 -15.77 18.98 22.27
CA MET A 81 -16.55 17.91 22.91
C MET A 81 -16.80 18.26 24.37
N VAL A 82 -18.07 18.52 24.72
CA VAL A 82 -18.50 18.91 26.07
C VAL A 82 -19.04 17.69 26.81
N MET A 83 -18.28 17.25 27.79
CA MET A 83 -18.39 15.97 28.49
C MET A 83 -18.69 16.19 29.98
N GLU A 84 -19.12 15.13 30.69
CA GLU A 84 -19.14 15.19 32.16
C GLU A 84 -17.73 15.45 32.72
N TYR A 85 -17.65 16.25 33.80
CA TYR A 85 -16.39 16.48 34.50
C TYR A 85 -16.10 15.33 35.46
N MET A 86 -14.85 14.87 35.47
CA MET A 86 -14.34 13.73 36.22
C MET A 86 -13.39 14.23 37.32
N PRO A 87 -13.91 14.66 38.49
CA PRO A 87 -13.14 15.46 39.45
C PRO A 87 -12.13 14.67 40.28
N GLY A 88 -12.10 13.33 40.18
CA GLY A 88 -11.13 12.48 40.88
C GLY A 88 -9.75 12.40 40.20
N GLY A 89 -9.57 13.03 39.04
CA GLY A 89 -8.37 12.90 38.23
C GLY A 89 -8.34 11.60 37.42
N ASP A 90 -7.15 11.23 36.96
CA ASP A 90 -6.83 9.94 36.32
C ASP A 90 -6.14 8.96 37.29
N LEU A 91 -5.82 7.75 36.82
CA LEU A 91 -5.08 6.78 37.63
C LEU A 91 -3.55 6.97 37.65
N VAL A 92 -2.96 7.80 36.78
CA VAL A 92 -1.54 8.20 36.91
C VAL A 92 -1.37 9.03 38.18
N ASN A 93 -2.26 10.01 38.39
CA ASN A 93 -2.30 10.83 39.60
C ASN A 93 -2.58 9.98 40.86
N LEU A 94 -3.44 8.96 40.78
CA LEU A 94 -3.67 8.05 41.91
C LEU A 94 -2.39 7.25 42.26
N MET A 95 -1.74 6.63 41.28
CA MET A 95 -0.52 5.84 41.52
C MET A 95 0.66 6.72 41.97
N SER A 96 0.74 7.97 41.50
CA SER A 96 1.78 8.93 41.90
C SER A 96 1.65 9.42 43.36
N ASN A 97 0.45 9.36 43.94
CA ASN A 97 0.17 9.84 45.31
C ASN A 97 0.02 8.72 46.35
N TYR A 98 -0.11 7.46 45.94
CA TYR A 98 -0.39 6.34 46.84
C TYR A 98 0.37 5.06 46.44
N ASP A 99 1.07 4.44 47.40
CA ASP A 99 1.51 3.05 47.29
C ASP A 99 0.27 2.15 47.18
N VAL A 100 -0.05 1.62 46.00
CA VAL A 100 -1.34 0.96 45.75
C VAL A 100 -1.32 -0.49 46.24
N PRO A 101 -2.13 -0.88 47.25
CA PRO A 101 -2.19 -2.27 47.70
C PRO A 101 -2.99 -3.13 46.71
N GLU A 102 -2.72 -4.45 46.67
CA GLU A 102 -3.51 -5.40 45.86
C GLU A 102 -5.03 -5.26 46.02
N LYS A 103 -5.50 -4.85 47.19
CA LYS A 103 -6.91 -4.60 47.48
C LYS A 103 -7.51 -3.55 46.53
N TRP A 104 -6.77 -2.49 46.26
CA TRP A 104 -7.15 -1.39 45.37
C TRP A 104 -6.93 -1.78 43.91
N ALA A 105 -5.78 -2.39 43.59
CA ALA A 105 -5.50 -2.87 42.23
C ALA A 105 -6.56 -3.85 41.73
N ARG A 106 -7.00 -4.78 42.60
CA ARG A 106 -8.10 -5.72 42.33
C ARG A 106 -9.43 -5.02 42.02
N PHE A 107 -9.73 -3.92 42.70
CA PHE A 107 -10.94 -3.12 42.45
C PHE A 107 -10.83 -2.40 41.10
N TYR A 108 -9.79 -1.60 40.87
CA TYR A 108 -9.66 -0.80 39.65
C TYR A 108 -9.46 -1.69 38.40
N THR A 109 -8.73 -2.80 38.49
CA THR A 109 -8.65 -3.78 37.39
C THR A 109 -10.01 -4.41 37.09
N ALA A 110 -10.86 -4.66 38.09
CA ALA A 110 -12.20 -5.18 37.85
C ALA A 110 -13.12 -4.13 37.17
N GLU A 111 -13.04 -2.86 37.57
CA GLU A 111 -13.77 -1.78 36.89
C GLU A 111 -13.27 -1.56 35.45
N VAL A 112 -11.95 -1.61 35.19
CA VAL A 112 -11.39 -1.60 33.82
C VAL A 112 -11.91 -2.77 33.00
N VAL A 113 -11.96 -3.99 33.57
CA VAL A 113 -12.47 -5.18 32.87
C VAL A 113 -13.94 -5.03 32.49
N LEU A 114 -14.78 -4.44 33.35
CA LEU A 114 -16.19 -4.16 33.03
C LEU A 114 -16.35 -3.02 32.01
N ALA A 115 -15.48 -2.00 32.07
CA ALA A 115 -15.49 -0.91 31.10
C ALA A 115 -15.14 -1.38 29.69
N LEU A 116 -14.07 -2.18 29.55
CA LEU A 116 -13.66 -2.77 28.28
C LEU A 116 -14.67 -3.80 27.76
N ASP A 117 -15.26 -4.62 28.62
CA ASP A 117 -16.37 -5.53 28.25
C ASP A 117 -17.55 -4.75 27.63
N GLY A 118 -17.87 -3.57 28.16
CA GLY A 118 -18.84 -2.64 27.58
C GLY A 118 -18.44 -2.12 26.18
N ILE A 119 -17.21 -1.65 26.00
CA ILE A 119 -16.67 -1.19 24.71
C ILE A 119 -16.65 -2.34 23.67
N HIS A 120 -16.26 -3.54 24.10
CA HIS A 120 -16.22 -4.74 23.27
C HIS A 120 -17.62 -5.25 22.90
N ALA A 121 -18.61 -5.04 23.77
CA ALA A 121 -20.02 -5.34 23.50
C ALA A 121 -20.67 -4.34 22.52
N MET A 122 -20.23 -3.07 22.52
CA MET A 122 -20.60 -2.08 21.50
C MET A 122 -19.97 -2.35 20.13
N GLY A 123 -19.04 -3.32 20.03
CA GLY A 123 -18.36 -3.67 18.79
C GLY A 123 -17.05 -2.92 18.55
N PHE A 124 -16.42 -2.37 19.59
CA PHE A 124 -15.17 -1.60 19.50
C PHE A 124 -13.99 -2.27 20.22
N ILE A 125 -12.77 -1.90 19.83
CA ILE A 125 -11.50 -2.20 20.52
C ILE A 125 -10.84 -0.86 20.85
N HIS A 126 -10.26 -0.71 22.04
CA HIS A 126 -9.75 0.57 22.56
C HIS A 126 -8.34 0.91 22.04
N ARG A 127 -7.43 -0.06 22.04
CA ARG A 127 -6.03 -0.01 21.56
C ARG A 127 -5.04 0.89 22.32
N ASP A 128 -5.51 1.92 23.03
CA ASP A 128 -4.71 2.74 23.97
C ASP A 128 -5.30 2.69 25.39
N VAL A 129 -5.31 1.51 26.00
CA VAL A 129 -5.76 1.34 27.39
C VAL A 129 -4.59 1.63 28.32
N LYS A 130 -4.69 2.67 29.13
CA LYS A 130 -3.63 3.15 30.03
C LYS A 130 -4.21 3.99 31.19
N PRO A 131 -3.46 4.26 32.27
CA PRO A 131 -3.99 4.94 33.45
C PRO A 131 -4.48 6.38 33.17
N ASP A 132 -3.88 7.10 32.21
CA ASP A 132 -4.30 8.45 31.80
C ASP A 132 -5.74 8.47 31.26
N ASN A 133 -6.13 7.38 30.60
CA ASN A 133 -7.45 7.21 29.98
C ASN A 133 -8.49 6.63 30.97
N MET A 134 -8.11 6.42 32.24
CA MET A 134 -8.93 5.85 33.31
C MET A 134 -9.28 6.92 34.35
N LEU A 135 -10.34 7.68 34.09
CA LEU A 135 -10.72 8.83 34.92
C LEU A 135 -11.63 8.41 36.09
N LEU A 136 -11.47 9.05 37.25
CA LEU A 136 -12.26 8.78 38.45
C LEU A 136 -13.38 9.82 38.66
N ASP A 137 -14.61 9.32 38.85
CA ASP A 137 -15.75 10.17 39.13
C ASP A 137 -15.74 10.70 40.59
N LYS A 138 -16.70 11.57 40.91
CA LYS A 138 -16.88 12.17 42.24
C LYS A 138 -17.05 11.18 43.41
N ALA A 139 -17.27 9.89 43.14
CA ALA A 139 -17.40 8.83 44.11
C ALA A 139 -16.20 7.85 44.07
N GLY A 140 -15.18 8.11 43.24
CA GLY A 140 -13.98 7.29 43.11
C GLY A 140 -14.06 6.16 42.10
N HIS A 141 -15.15 6.07 41.31
CA HIS A 141 -15.35 4.99 40.34
C HIS A 141 -14.87 5.36 38.94
N LEU A 142 -14.32 4.37 38.23
CA LEU A 142 -13.66 4.53 36.95
C LEU A 142 -14.64 4.77 35.79
N LYS A 143 -14.28 5.67 34.88
CA LYS A 143 -14.82 5.74 33.51
C LYS A 143 -13.66 5.83 32.52
N LEU A 144 -13.78 5.13 31.39
CA LEU A 144 -12.85 5.31 30.28
C LEU A 144 -13.12 6.63 29.55
N ALA A 145 -12.04 7.25 29.11
CA ALA A 145 -11.98 8.46 28.31
C ALA A 145 -10.95 8.30 27.17
N ASP A 146 -10.88 9.32 26.29
CA ASP A 146 -10.03 9.36 25.09
C ASP A 146 -10.11 8.12 24.19
N PHE A 147 -11.28 7.94 23.60
CA PHE A 147 -11.56 6.89 22.63
C PHE A 147 -11.00 7.18 21.23
N GLY A 148 -10.04 8.11 21.08
CA GLY A 148 -9.47 8.48 19.78
C GLY A 148 -8.83 7.29 19.07
N THR A 149 -8.18 6.38 19.78
CA THR A 149 -7.62 5.16 19.18
C THR A 149 -8.65 4.06 18.94
N CYS A 150 -9.93 4.23 19.25
CA CYS A 150 -10.91 3.16 19.05
C CYS A 150 -11.04 2.72 17.58
N MET A 151 -11.35 1.44 17.38
CA MET A 151 -11.68 0.92 16.06
C MET A 151 -12.82 -0.10 16.13
N LYS A 152 -13.72 -0.03 15.15
CA LYS A 152 -14.90 -0.89 15.05
C LYS A 152 -14.54 -2.27 14.52
N MET A 153 -14.92 -3.31 15.24
CA MET A 153 -14.70 -4.71 14.86
C MET A 153 -15.48 -5.10 13.60
N ASN A 154 -14.84 -5.88 12.76
CA ASN A 154 -15.47 -6.63 11.68
C ASN A 154 -16.41 -7.70 12.26
N LYS A 155 -17.23 -8.35 11.40
CA LYS A 155 -18.15 -9.44 11.78
C LYS A 155 -17.46 -10.59 12.52
N ASP A 156 -16.15 -10.79 12.28
CA ASP A 156 -15.32 -11.84 12.88
C ASP A 156 -14.69 -11.44 14.23
N GLY A 157 -15.02 -10.27 14.79
CA GLY A 157 -14.46 -9.78 16.06
C GLY A 157 -13.02 -9.27 15.99
N MET A 158 -12.54 -8.99 14.77
CA MET A 158 -11.19 -8.53 14.44
C MET A 158 -11.23 -7.13 13.83
N VAL A 159 -10.18 -6.33 14.01
CA VAL A 159 -9.92 -5.10 13.25
C VAL A 159 -8.71 -5.30 12.35
N ARG A 160 -8.60 -4.50 11.28
CA ARG A 160 -7.34 -4.36 10.52
C ARG A 160 -6.84 -2.94 10.68
N CYS A 161 -5.58 -2.79 11.08
CA CYS A 161 -4.92 -1.49 11.07
C CYS A 161 -3.43 -1.63 10.76
N ASP A 162 -3.01 -1.00 9.67
CA ASP A 162 -1.64 -1.04 9.18
C ASP A 162 -0.74 0.01 9.90
N THR A 163 -1.33 0.78 10.83
CA THR A 163 -0.66 1.75 11.72
C THR A 163 -0.71 1.24 13.16
N ALA A 164 0.46 1.10 13.82
CA ALA A 164 0.49 0.94 15.27
C ALA A 164 0.10 2.27 15.93
N VAL A 165 -0.92 2.23 16.79
CA VAL A 165 -1.40 3.35 17.61
C VAL A 165 -1.51 2.88 19.05
N GLY A 166 -1.36 3.82 19.99
CA GLY A 166 -1.31 3.54 21.41
C GLY A 166 0.04 3.90 22.04
N THR A 167 0.03 3.98 23.37
CA THR A 167 1.15 4.47 24.18
C THR A 167 2.21 3.37 24.30
N PRO A 168 3.52 3.67 24.10
CA PRO A 168 4.54 2.64 23.85
C PRO A 168 4.71 1.55 24.90
N ASP A 169 4.37 1.82 26.16
CA ASP A 169 4.53 0.88 27.28
C ASP A 169 3.34 -0.08 27.44
N TYR A 170 2.15 0.33 26.99
CA TYR A 170 0.88 -0.44 27.12
C TYR A 170 0.46 -1.17 25.84
N ILE A 171 1.05 -0.79 24.70
CA ILE A 171 0.75 -1.36 23.37
C ILE A 171 1.11 -2.85 23.30
N SER A 172 0.28 -3.65 22.64
CA SER A 172 0.47 -5.11 22.61
C SER A 172 1.40 -5.58 21.47
N PRO A 173 2.04 -6.77 21.60
CA PRO A 173 2.98 -7.27 20.59
C PRO A 173 2.37 -7.45 19.19
N GLU A 174 1.07 -7.79 19.10
CA GLU A 174 0.39 -7.93 17.81
C GLU A 174 -0.02 -6.59 17.17
N VAL A 175 -0.23 -5.52 17.94
CA VAL A 175 -0.42 -4.17 17.39
C VAL A 175 0.93 -3.60 16.90
N LEU A 176 2.04 -3.87 17.59
CA LEU A 176 3.38 -3.53 17.08
C LEU A 176 3.73 -4.30 15.80
N LYS A 177 3.37 -5.58 15.71
CA LYS A 177 3.60 -6.39 14.49
C LYS A 177 2.79 -5.92 13.28
N SER A 178 1.65 -5.25 13.48
CA SER A 178 0.76 -4.88 12.37
C SER A 178 1.38 -3.89 11.37
N GLN A 179 2.40 -3.11 11.78
CA GLN A 179 3.19 -2.26 10.90
C GLN A 179 4.05 -3.04 9.87
N GLY A 180 4.19 -4.37 10.00
CA GLY A 180 5.03 -5.19 9.13
C GLY A 180 4.30 -6.12 8.16
N GLY A 181 2.98 -6.33 8.32
CA GLY A 181 2.19 -7.27 7.52
C GLY A 181 1.19 -8.08 8.36
N ASP A 182 0.13 -8.60 7.71
CA ASP A 182 -1.01 -9.31 8.34
C ASP A 182 -1.55 -8.63 9.61
N GLY A 183 -1.82 -7.32 9.50
CA GLY A 183 -2.24 -6.43 10.58
C GLY A 183 -3.66 -6.64 11.11
N TYR A 184 -4.08 -7.89 11.33
CA TYR A 184 -5.37 -8.27 11.92
C TYR A 184 -5.23 -8.67 13.39
N TYR A 185 -5.84 -7.92 14.30
CA TYR A 185 -5.91 -8.24 15.73
C TYR A 185 -7.32 -8.09 16.29
N GLY A 186 -7.62 -8.80 17.38
CA GLY A 186 -8.92 -8.80 18.03
C GLY A 186 -8.88 -8.09 19.39
N ARG A 187 -10.02 -8.16 20.11
CA ARG A 187 -10.21 -7.53 21.42
C ARG A 187 -9.18 -7.93 22.49
N GLU A 188 -8.46 -9.02 22.28
CA GLU A 188 -7.42 -9.50 23.17
C GLU A 188 -6.21 -8.57 23.29
N CYS A 189 -6.03 -7.59 22.40
CA CYS A 189 -5.00 -6.56 22.56
C CYS A 189 -5.27 -5.63 23.75
N ASP A 190 -6.54 -5.28 24.04
CA ASP A 190 -6.86 -4.46 25.21
C ASP A 190 -6.56 -5.20 26.53
N TRP A 191 -6.74 -6.53 26.55
CA TRP A 191 -6.42 -7.37 27.73
C TRP A 191 -4.92 -7.45 28.01
N TRP A 192 -4.05 -7.28 27.02
CA TRP A 192 -2.61 -7.14 27.27
C TRP A 192 -2.33 -5.89 28.11
N SER A 193 -2.91 -4.75 27.72
CA SER A 193 -2.74 -3.47 28.40
C SER A 193 -3.29 -3.49 29.83
N VAL A 194 -4.35 -4.24 30.11
CA VAL A 194 -4.82 -4.52 31.48
C VAL A 194 -3.76 -5.27 32.30
N GLY A 195 -2.99 -6.18 31.68
CA GLY A 195 -1.85 -6.84 32.31
C GLY A 195 -0.67 -5.91 32.59
N VAL A 196 -0.40 -4.94 31.70
CA VAL A 196 0.60 -3.88 31.90
C VAL A 196 0.21 -3.00 33.08
N PHE A 197 -1.03 -2.49 33.08
CA PHE A 197 -1.63 -1.69 34.14
C PHE A 197 -1.60 -2.40 35.51
N LEU A 198 -2.02 -3.66 35.58
CA LEU A 198 -1.99 -4.42 36.84
C LEU A 198 -0.57 -4.70 37.36
N TYR A 199 0.43 -4.80 36.47
CA TYR A 199 1.84 -4.86 36.89
C TYR A 199 2.28 -3.51 37.48
N GLU A 200 2.02 -2.42 36.75
CA GLU A 200 2.39 -1.05 37.14
C GLU A 200 1.81 -0.67 38.51
N MET A 201 0.51 -0.91 38.73
CA MET A 201 -0.15 -0.69 40.04
C MET A 201 0.51 -1.44 41.22
N LEU A 202 1.26 -2.51 40.96
CA LEU A 202 1.81 -3.40 41.99
C LEU A 202 3.34 -3.38 42.08
N VAL A 203 4.01 -2.67 41.16
CA VAL A 203 5.48 -2.55 41.07
C VAL A 203 5.95 -1.10 41.09
N GLY A 204 5.15 -0.16 40.59
CA GLY A 204 5.48 1.26 40.44
C GLY A 204 6.06 1.64 39.06
N ASP A 205 6.59 0.67 38.31
CA ASP A 205 7.14 0.83 36.96
C ASP A 205 6.37 -0.01 35.93
N THR A 206 6.42 0.34 34.64
CA THR A 206 5.86 -0.50 33.57
C THR A 206 6.73 -1.75 33.33
N PRO A 207 6.15 -2.94 33.05
CA PRO A 207 6.89 -4.21 32.92
C PRO A 207 7.92 -4.24 31.78
N PHE A 208 7.83 -3.30 30.83
CA PHE A 208 8.68 -3.25 29.64
C PHE A 208 9.43 -1.92 29.49
N TYR A 209 9.42 -1.06 30.51
CA TYR A 209 10.08 0.26 30.53
C TYR A 209 11.53 0.23 30.00
N ALA A 210 11.93 1.23 29.24
CA ALA A 210 13.34 1.48 28.90
C ALA A 210 13.59 2.96 28.54
N ASP A 211 14.84 3.41 28.70
CA ASP A 211 15.31 4.78 28.38
C ASP A 211 15.07 5.23 26.92
N SER A 212 14.57 4.35 26.05
CA SER A 212 14.28 4.68 24.65
C SER A 212 13.12 3.84 24.10
N LEU A 213 12.31 4.47 23.25
CA LEU A 213 11.17 3.89 22.55
C LEU A 213 11.45 2.52 21.91
N VAL A 214 12.58 2.41 21.23
CA VAL A 214 13.02 1.16 20.56
C VAL A 214 13.40 0.08 21.59
N GLY A 215 13.89 0.48 22.76
CA GLY A 215 14.12 -0.42 23.90
C GLY A 215 12.81 -1.00 24.45
N THR A 216 11.80 -0.16 24.68
CA THR A 216 10.46 -0.58 25.14
C THR A 216 9.83 -1.56 24.14
N TYR A 217 9.82 -1.21 22.85
CA TYR A 217 9.34 -2.11 21.78
C TYR A 217 10.14 -3.42 21.72
N SER A 218 11.46 -3.39 21.92
CA SER A 218 12.30 -4.59 21.95
C SER A 218 11.97 -5.49 23.16
N LYS A 219 11.70 -4.91 24.33
CA LYS A 219 11.25 -5.64 25.53
C LYS A 219 9.85 -6.26 25.31
N ILE A 220 8.88 -5.51 24.78
CA ILE A 220 7.53 -6.01 24.46
C ILE A 220 7.59 -7.16 23.44
N MET A 221 8.39 -7.02 22.38
CA MET A 221 8.55 -8.08 21.37
C MET A 221 9.28 -9.32 21.91
N ASN A 222 10.04 -9.18 23.00
CA ASN A 222 10.74 -10.26 23.70
C ASN A 222 10.10 -10.62 25.06
N HIS A 223 8.80 -10.35 25.24
CA HIS A 223 8.10 -10.40 26.54
C HIS A 223 8.37 -11.67 27.36
N LYS A 224 8.41 -12.84 26.70
CA LYS A 224 8.70 -14.17 27.29
C LYS A 224 10.01 -14.26 28.08
N ASN A 225 10.98 -13.39 27.77
CA ASN A 225 12.28 -13.31 28.43
C ASN A 225 12.51 -11.96 29.14
N ALA A 226 11.74 -10.92 28.78
CA ALA A 226 11.88 -9.57 29.32
C ALA A 226 10.99 -9.31 30.55
N LEU A 227 9.84 -9.99 30.66
CA LEU A 227 8.95 -9.89 31.82
C LEU A 227 9.62 -10.54 33.04
N THR A 228 9.93 -9.72 34.03
CA THR A 228 10.47 -10.12 35.33
C THR A 228 9.69 -9.40 36.42
N PHE A 229 9.70 -9.92 37.65
CA PHE A 229 9.14 -9.24 38.81
C PHE A 229 10.30 -9.00 39.79
N PRO A 230 10.39 -7.84 40.46
CA PRO A 230 11.38 -7.65 41.52
C PRO A 230 11.17 -8.64 42.69
N ASP A 231 12.26 -8.98 43.37
CA ASP A 231 12.26 -9.88 44.54
C ASP A 231 11.70 -9.21 45.81
N ASP A 232 11.66 -7.87 45.81
CA ASP A 232 11.21 -6.99 46.89
C ASP A 232 9.75 -6.51 46.74
N SER A 233 9.07 -6.81 45.63
CA SER A 233 7.63 -6.52 45.47
C SER A 233 6.75 -7.60 46.10
N ASP A 234 5.98 -7.23 47.12
CA ASP A 234 5.05 -8.07 47.92
C ASP A 234 3.76 -8.48 47.16
N ILE A 235 3.93 -9.01 45.94
CA ILE A 235 2.85 -9.37 45.01
C ILE A 235 2.47 -10.84 45.16
N SER A 236 1.18 -11.12 45.34
CA SER A 236 0.67 -12.47 45.55
C SER A 236 0.84 -13.37 44.32
N LYS A 237 0.80 -14.68 44.57
CA LYS A 237 0.86 -15.70 43.50
C LYS A 237 -0.29 -15.54 42.49
N ASP A 238 -1.47 -15.15 42.93
CA ASP A 238 -2.64 -15.01 42.06
C ASP A 238 -2.55 -13.72 41.23
N ALA A 239 -2.00 -12.63 41.77
CA ALA A 239 -1.67 -11.43 41.00
C ALA A 239 -0.58 -11.70 39.95
N LYS A 240 0.57 -12.28 40.33
CA LYS A 240 1.62 -12.67 39.35
C LYS A 240 1.08 -13.64 38.29
N ASN A 241 0.13 -14.52 38.65
CA ASN A 241 -0.52 -15.41 37.68
C ASN A 241 -1.46 -14.69 36.72
N LEU A 242 -2.25 -13.70 37.18
CA LEU A 242 -3.12 -12.90 36.31
C LEU A 242 -2.30 -12.06 35.32
N ILE A 243 -1.27 -11.37 35.81
CA ILE A 243 -0.35 -10.58 34.98
C ILE A 243 0.26 -11.45 33.88
N CYS A 244 0.85 -12.60 34.21
CA CYS A 244 1.42 -13.51 33.21
C CYS A 244 0.39 -14.17 32.28
N ALA A 245 -0.90 -14.20 32.64
CA ALA A 245 -1.98 -14.70 31.78
C ALA A 245 -2.45 -13.65 30.75
N PHE A 246 -2.25 -12.35 31.04
CA PHE A 246 -2.43 -11.26 30.10
C PHE A 246 -1.17 -10.98 29.27
N LEU A 247 0.01 -10.95 29.90
CA LEU A 247 1.29 -10.65 29.26
C LEU A 247 1.89 -11.89 28.57
N THR A 248 1.16 -12.38 27.56
CA THR A 248 1.53 -13.51 26.72
C THR A 248 1.07 -13.30 25.27
N ASP A 249 1.40 -14.22 24.36
CA ASP A 249 0.97 -14.16 22.96
C ASP A 249 -0.56 -14.29 22.83
N ARG A 250 -1.14 -13.54 21.88
CA ARG A 250 -2.60 -13.38 21.69
C ARG A 250 -3.37 -14.70 21.58
N GLU A 251 -2.75 -15.76 21.06
CA GLU A 251 -3.38 -17.07 20.83
C GLU A 251 -3.74 -17.79 22.14
N VAL A 252 -3.03 -17.49 23.23
CA VAL A 252 -3.18 -18.14 24.55
C VAL A 252 -3.47 -17.14 25.68
N ARG A 253 -3.73 -15.87 25.34
CA ARG A 253 -3.99 -14.78 26.29
C ARG A 253 -5.36 -14.92 26.95
N LEU A 254 -5.42 -14.65 28.25
CA LEU A 254 -6.66 -14.61 29.02
C LEU A 254 -7.61 -13.51 28.48
N GLY A 255 -8.88 -13.85 28.32
CA GLY A 255 -9.91 -12.98 27.74
C GLY A 255 -10.14 -13.19 26.24
N ARG A 256 -9.31 -14.02 25.57
CA ARG A 256 -9.52 -14.43 24.18
C ARG A 256 -10.83 -15.19 24.00
N ASN A 257 -11.25 -15.99 24.99
CA ASN A 257 -12.49 -16.76 24.93
C ASN A 257 -13.70 -15.98 25.48
N GLY A 258 -13.57 -14.65 25.62
CA GLY A 258 -14.56 -13.77 26.25
C GLY A 258 -14.22 -13.45 27.70
N VAL A 259 -14.88 -12.42 28.24
CA VAL A 259 -14.56 -11.83 29.55
C VAL A 259 -14.69 -12.79 30.75
N ASP A 260 -15.52 -13.83 30.64
CA ASP A 260 -15.88 -14.66 31.79
C ASP A 260 -14.71 -15.49 32.35
N GLU A 261 -13.68 -15.77 31.55
CA GLU A 261 -12.46 -16.41 32.06
C GLU A 261 -11.59 -15.44 32.89
N ILE A 262 -11.64 -14.14 32.60
CA ILE A 262 -11.09 -13.09 33.46
C ILE A 262 -11.92 -13.00 34.75
N LYS A 263 -13.26 -12.90 34.63
CA LYS A 263 -14.17 -12.74 35.78
C LYS A 263 -14.11 -13.90 36.79
N ARG A 264 -13.68 -15.09 36.35
CA ARG A 264 -13.46 -16.28 37.20
C ARG A 264 -12.05 -16.40 37.79
N HIS A 265 -11.10 -15.54 37.43
CA HIS A 265 -9.70 -15.68 37.85
C HIS A 265 -9.56 -15.56 39.38
N PRO A 266 -8.79 -16.44 40.06
CA PRO A 266 -8.65 -16.43 41.52
C PRO A 266 -8.30 -15.08 42.14
N PHE A 267 -7.52 -14.24 41.46
CA PHE A 267 -7.13 -12.91 41.92
C PHE A 267 -8.34 -12.05 42.32
N PHE A 268 -9.45 -12.10 41.58
CA PHE A 268 -10.62 -11.25 41.85
C PHE A 268 -11.49 -11.70 43.03
N LYS A 269 -11.20 -12.85 43.65
CA LYS A 269 -11.92 -13.30 44.85
C LYS A 269 -11.73 -12.32 45.99
N ASN A 270 -12.84 -11.79 46.49
CA ASN A 270 -12.89 -10.82 47.57
C ASN A 270 -14.21 -10.96 48.35
N ASP A 271 -14.35 -10.19 49.43
CA ASP A 271 -15.50 -10.19 50.35
C ASP A 271 -16.29 -8.85 50.33
N GLN A 272 -15.93 -7.92 49.45
CA GLN A 272 -16.47 -6.56 49.40
C GLN A 272 -17.51 -6.33 48.30
N TRP A 273 -17.27 -6.90 47.11
CA TRP A 273 -18.05 -6.65 45.90
C TRP A 273 -18.17 -7.89 45.01
N THR A 274 -19.19 -7.87 44.15
CA THR A 274 -19.38 -8.81 43.03
C THR A 274 -19.35 -8.05 41.70
N TRP A 275 -19.19 -8.76 40.59
CA TRP A 275 -19.10 -8.14 39.26
C TRP A 275 -20.36 -7.34 38.87
N GLU A 276 -21.49 -7.66 39.49
CA GLU A 276 -22.78 -7.02 39.25
C GLU A 276 -23.00 -5.75 40.09
N ASN A 277 -22.29 -5.59 41.23
CA ASN A 277 -22.55 -4.50 42.17
C ASN A 277 -21.33 -3.65 42.53
N ILE A 278 -20.13 -3.92 41.98
CA ILE A 278 -18.89 -3.19 42.32
C ILE A 278 -19.04 -1.67 42.27
N ARG A 279 -19.78 -1.12 41.29
CA ARG A 279 -20.03 0.33 41.16
C ARG A 279 -21.04 0.92 42.17
N ASP A 280 -21.74 0.08 42.93
CA ASP A 280 -22.60 0.47 44.06
C ASP A 280 -21.87 0.32 45.41
N THR A 281 -20.64 -0.22 45.43
CA THR A 281 -19.81 -0.36 46.64
C THR A 281 -18.89 0.85 46.82
N ALA A 282 -18.35 1.06 48.02
CA ALA A 282 -17.44 2.19 48.26
C ALA A 282 -16.09 1.97 47.55
N ALA A 283 -15.74 2.89 46.64
CA ALA A 283 -14.45 2.90 45.96
C ALA A 283 -13.25 3.04 46.93
N PRO A 284 -12.04 2.58 46.55
CA PRO A 284 -10.85 2.66 47.40
C PRO A 284 -10.43 4.07 47.81
N VAL A 285 -10.51 5.02 46.87
CA VAL A 285 -10.23 6.45 47.07
C VAL A 285 -11.46 7.23 46.62
N VAL A 286 -12.12 7.92 47.55
CA VAL A 286 -13.21 8.85 47.25
C VAL A 286 -12.64 10.28 47.34
N PRO A 287 -12.69 11.10 46.29
CA PRO A 287 -12.02 12.40 46.28
C PRO A 287 -12.71 13.42 47.21
N GLU A 288 -11.92 14.12 48.04
CA GLU A 288 -12.41 15.19 48.92
C GLU A 288 -12.49 16.52 48.16
N LEU A 289 -13.67 16.81 47.59
CA LEU A 289 -13.89 17.97 46.70
C LEU A 289 -14.49 19.17 47.45
N SER A 290 -13.84 20.34 47.34
CA SER A 290 -14.31 21.59 47.97
C SER A 290 -15.43 22.30 47.20
N SER A 291 -15.56 22.07 45.89
CA SER A 291 -16.54 22.75 45.03
C SER A 291 -16.84 21.97 43.75
N ASP A 292 -17.80 22.45 42.95
CA ASP A 292 -18.12 21.89 41.63
C ASP A 292 -17.09 22.21 40.53
N ILE A 293 -16.06 23.01 40.86
CA ILE A 293 -14.91 23.35 40.00
C ILE A 293 -13.57 23.02 40.65
N ASP A 294 -13.57 22.14 41.65
CA ASP A 294 -12.32 21.68 42.26
C ASP A 294 -11.46 20.93 41.23
N THR A 295 -10.17 21.23 41.21
CA THR A 295 -9.14 20.70 40.29
C THR A 295 -7.89 20.24 41.03
N SER A 296 -8.00 19.99 42.34
CA SER A 296 -6.89 19.50 43.19
C SER A 296 -6.29 18.17 42.73
N ASN A 297 -7.08 17.33 42.05
CA ASN A 297 -6.64 16.05 41.47
C ASN A 297 -6.14 16.18 40.02
N PHE A 298 -5.78 17.39 39.57
CA PHE A 298 -5.23 17.68 38.25
C PHE A 298 -4.06 18.65 38.34
N ASP A 299 -2.89 18.26 37.82
CA ASP A 299 -1.68 19.10 37.81
C ASP A 299 -1.88 20.47 37.13
N ASP A 300 -1.00 21.41 37.45
CA ASP A 300 -0.96 22.73 36.84
C ASP A 300 -0.22 22.69 35.49
N ILE A 301 -0.99 22.61 34.41
CA ILE A 301 -0.47 22.62 33.04
C ILE A 301 0.00 24.03 32.66
N GLU A 302 1.27 24.18 32.28
CA GLU A 302 1.80 25.46 31.81
C GLU A 302 1.03 25.96 30.58
N ALA A 303 0.65 27.25 30.59
CA ALA A 303 0.08 27.90 29.42
C ALA A 303 1.14 27.97 28.31
N ASP A 304 0.84 27.37 27.16
CA ASP A 304 1.71 27.49 25.99
C ASP A 304 1.78 28.96 25.56
N ARG A 305 2.96 29.39 25.10
CA ARG A 305 3.28 30.76 24.70
C ARG A 305 3.61 30.88 23.21
N GLY A 306 3.49 29.78 22.46
CA GLY A 306 3.54 29.81 21.00
C GLY A 306 2.31 30.48 20.39
N ASP A 307 2.48 31.09 19.21
CA ASP A 307 1.37 31.51 18.38
C ASP A 307 0.65 30.27 17.80
N GLU A 308 -0.69 30.22 17.88
CA GLU A 308 -1.47 29.13 17.28
C GLU A 308 -1.23 29.07 15.75
N GLU A 309 -0.69 27.96 15.24
CA GLU A 309 -0.61 27.74 13.79
C GLU A 309 -2.02 27.58 13.19
N THR A 310 -2.37 28.49 12.27
CA THR A 310 -3.65 28.48 11.54
C THR A 310 -3.47 28.08 10.08
N PHE A 311 -4.54 27.54 9.46
CA PHE A 311 -4.54 27.26 8.02
C PHE A 311 -4.12 28.48 7.17
N PRO A 312 -3.18 28.33 6.22
CA PRO A 312 -2.80 29.42 5.32
C PRO A 312 -3.97 29.80 4.41
N ILE A 313 -4.11 31.10 4.12
CA ILE A 313 -5.17 31.62 3.23
C ILE A 313 -5.02 30.97 1.84
N PRO A 314 -5.99 30.14 1.39
CA PRO A 314 -5.78 29.30 0.23
C PRO A 314 -6.06 30.05 -1.08
N LYS A 315 -5.19 29.85 -2.08
CA LYS A 315 -5.30 30.50 -3.40
C LYS A 315 -6.31 29.82 -4.35
N ALA A 316 -6.82 28.66 -3.96
CA ALA A 316 -7.82 27.86 -4.66
C ALA A 316 -8.67 27.11 -3.61
N PHE A 317 -9.73 26.41 -4.02
CA PHE A 317 -10.53 25.62 -3.08
C PHE A 317 -9.75 24.39 -2.60
N VAL A 318 -9.41 24.36 -1.30
CA VAL A 318 -8.67 23.27 -0.64
C VAL A 318 -9.55 22.37 0.24
N GLY A 319 -10.77 22.80 0.57
CA GLY A 319 -11.73 21.95 1.27
C GLY A 319 -11.43 21.59 2.74
N ASN A 320 -10.49 22.26 3.42
CA ASN A 320 -10.02 21.92 4.79
C ASN A 320 -11.12 21.68 5.84
N GLN A 321 -12.32 22.25 5.67
CA GLN A 321 -13.45 22.08 6.60
C GLN A 321 -14.32 20.83 6.32
N LEU A 322 -14.17 20.20 5.14
CA LEU A 322 -15.01 19.08 4.70
C LEU A 322 -14.93 17.84 5.59
N PRO A 323 -13.77 17.40 6.13
CA PRO A 323 -13.69 16.20 6.98
C PRO A 323 -14.50 16.31 8.29
N PHE A 324 -14.88 17.52 8.70
CA PHE A 324 -15.56 17.81 9.96
C PHE A 324 -17.09 18.00 9.80
N VAL A 325 -17.60 17.93 8.57
CA VAL A 325 -19.03 18.13 8.28
C VAL A 325 -19.86 17.00 8.89
N GLY A 326 -20.79 17.35 9.78
CA GLY A 326 -21.64 16.39 10.50
C GLY A 326 -21.18 16.06 11.92
N PHE A 327 -20.05 16.61 12.39
CA PHE A 327 -19.54 16.38 13.75
C PHE A 327 -20.50 16.87 14.85
N THR A 328 -21.20 17.97 14.61
CA THR A 328 -22.04 18.68 15.59
C THR A 328 -23.20 17.82 16.14
N TYR A 329 -23.30 17.71 17.46
CA TYR A 329 -24.26 16.88 18.20
C TYR A 329 -24.85 17.64 19.40
N TYR A 330 -26.12 17.38 19.73
CA TYR A 330 -26.80 17.96 20.90
C TYR A 330 -27.67 16.92 21.62
N SER A 331 -27.41 16.66 22.90
CA SER A 331 -28.20 15.72 23.72
C SER A 331 -29.53 16.32 24.19
N SER A 332 -30.63 15.58 23.99
CA SER A 332 -32.02 16.06 24.14
C SER A 332 -32.62 15.98 25.56
N HIS A 333 -31.81 15.76 26.60
CA HIS A 333 -32.23 15.34 27.95
C HIS A 333 -32.95 16.40 28.84
N HIS A 334 -33.65 17.38 28.27
CA HIS A 334 -34.36 18.44 29.01
C HIS A 334 -35.78 18.72 28.50
N ILE A 335 -36.67 17.70 28.48
CA ILE A 335 -38.11 17.86 28.23
C ILE A 335 -38.92 17.28 29.41
N CYS A 336 -39.98 18.00 29.81
CA CYS A 336 -40.72 17.81 31.06
C CYS A 336 -41.56 16.51 31.11
N LEU A 337 -41.64 15.86 32.30
CA LEU A 337 -42.35 14.59 32.51
C LEU A 337 -43.84 14.57 32.05
N THR A 338 -44.50 15.73 31.90
CA THR A 338 -45.86 15.78 31.33
C THR A 338 -45.93 15.40 29.84
N CYS A 339 -44.81 15.31 29.12
CA CYS A 339 -44.80 14.83 27.73
C CYS A 339 -44.68 13.30 27.61
N TYR A 340 -44.32 12.57 28.68
CA TYR A 340 -43.79 11.21 28.58
C TYR A 340 -44.74 10.21 27.90
N THR A 341 -46.05 10.31 28.17
CA THR A 341 -47.07 9.43 27.56
C THR A 341 -47.31 9.70 26.08
N LEU A 342 -47.21 10.96 25.63
CA LEU A 342 -47.29 11.32 24.21
C LEU A 342 -45.98 10.96 23.49
N PHE A 343 -44.85 11.17 24.18
CA PHE A 343 -43.51 10.89 23.66
C PHE A 343 -43.23 9.39 23.53
N ILE A 344 -43.76 8.52 24.39
CA ILE A 344 -43.68 7.06 24.21
C ILE A 344 -44.42 6.61 22.94
N VAL A 345 -45.62 7.14 22.66
CA VAL A 345 -46.37 6.81 21.43
C VAL A 345 -45.65 7.34 20.18
N GLN A 346 -44.97 8.48 20.27
CA GLN A 346 -44.09 8.95 19.19
C GLN A 346 -42.80 8.13 19.09
N LEU A 347 -42.21 7.68 20.20
CA LEU A 347 -41.03 6.82 20.24
C LEU A 347 -41.31 5.45 19.61
N GLU A 348 -42.43 4.80 19.89
CA GLU A 348 -42.76 3.51 19.24
C GLU A 348 -42.91 3.66 17.71
N ASN A 349 -43.50 4.77 17.25
CA ASN A 349 -43.62 5.07 15.82
C ASN A 349 -42.27 5.46 15.20
N LEU A 350 -41.42 6.18 15.94
CA LEU A 350 -40.06 6.50 15.53
C LEU A 350 -39.17 5.26 15.53
N GLN A 351 -39.27 4.34 16.49
CA GLN A 351 -38.56 3.05 16.50
C GLN A 351 -38.98 2.18 15.32
N LYS A 352 -40.29 2.07 15.04
CA LYS A 352 -40.78 1.39 13.82
C LYS A 352 -40.26 2.06 12.55
N ARG A 353 -40.12 3.39 12.53
CA ARG A 353 -39.59 4.12 11.38
C ARG A 353 -38.07 4.03 11.25
N ILE A 354 -37.35 4.01 12.36
CA ILE A 354 -35.90 3.78 12.44
C ILE A 354 -35.62 2.36 11.96
N TYR A 355 -36.31 1.33 12.47
CA TYR A 355 -36.15 -0.05 12.03
C TYR A 355 -36.42 -0.22 10.53
N GLN A 356 -37.43 0.47 9.97
CA GLN A 356 -37.66 0.53 8.52
C GLN A 356 -36.52 1.23 7.75
N LEU A 357 -35.98 2.32 8.30
CA LEU A 357 -34.86 3.06 7.70
C LEU A 357 -33.52 2.32 7.85
N GLU A 358 -33.35 1.52 8.89
CA GLU A 358 -32.21 0.62 9.13
C GLU A 358 -32.28 -0.59 8.18
N GLU A 359 -33.46 -1.18 7.99
CA GLU A 359 -33.70 -2.23 6.98
C GLU A 359 -33.44 -1.69 5.55
N GLN A 360 -33.93 -0.48 5.24
CA GLN A 360 -33.64 0.19 3.98
C GLN A 360 -32.15 0.54 3.83
N LEU A 361 -31.50 1.12 4.84
CA LEU A 361 -30.07 1.46 4.81
C LEU A 361 -29.21 0.20 4.70
N HIS A 362 -29.60 -0.91 5.33
CA HIS A 362 -28.91 -2.18 5.19
C HIS A 362 -29.07 -2.77 3.78
N SER A 363 -30.26 -2.63 3.17
CA SER A 363 -30.49 -2.99 1.77
C SER A 363 -29.65 -2.14 0.80
N GLU A 364 -29.64 -0.82 0.98
CA GLU A 364 -28.82 0.12 0.17
C GLU A 364 -27.32 -0.11 0.37
N MET A 365 -26.88 -0.40 1.59
CA MET A 365 -25.48 -0.72 1.88
C MET A 365 -25.06 -2.06 1.24
N GLN A 366 -25.91 -3.09 1.26
CA GLN A 366 -25.68 -4.32 0.49
C GLN A 366 -25.64 -4.06 -1.02
N LEU A 367 -26.51 -3.18 -1.54
CA LEU A 367 -26.51 -2.78 -2.94
C LEU A 367 -25.21 -2.06 -3.33
N LYS A 368 -24.76 -1.12 -2.49
CA LYS A 368 -23.50 -0.40 -2.61
C LYS A 368 -22.30 -1.35 -2.56
N ASP A 369 -22.26 -2.28 -1.62
CA ASP A 369 -21.17 -3.26 -1.51
C ASP A 369 -21.12 -4.19 -2.73
N GLU A 370 -22.28 -4.63 -3.26
CA GLU A 370 -22.34 -5.36 -4.53
C GLU A 370 -21.86 -4.51 -5.72
N ILE A 371 -22.23 -3.24 -5.80
CA ILE A 371 -21.82 -2.33 -6.87
C ILE A 371 -20.31 -2.07 -6.78
N GLU A 372 -19.77 -1.77 -5.61
CA GLU A 372 -18.33 -1.62 -5.43
C GLU A 372 -17.56 -2.92 -5.72
N GLN A 373 -18.11 -4.08 -5.36
CA GLN A 373 -17.48 -5.37 -5.68
C GLN A 373 -17.49 -5.62 -7.20
N LYS A 374 -18.57 -5.24 -7.91
CA LYS A 374 -18.62 -5.27 -9.39
C LYS A 374 -17.63 -4.29 -10.00
N CYS A 375 -17.49 -3.06 -9.47
CA CYS A 375 -16.48 -2.09 -9.92
C CYS A 375 -15.04 -2.60 -9.67
N ARG A 376 -14.73 -3.10 -8.47
CA ARG A 376 -13.42 -3.70 -8.14
C ARG A 376 -13.10 -4.88 -9.08
N ALA A 377 -14.07 -5.76 -9.35
CA ALA A 377 -13.92 -6.86 -10.29
C ALA A 377 -13.78 -6.39 -11.75
N SER A 378 -14.40 -5.27 -12.14
CA SER A 378 -14.27 -4.68 -13.47
C SER A 378 -12.89 -4.05 -13.66
N ASN A 379 -12.42 -3.24 -12.71
CA ASN A 379 -11.07 -2.67 -12.72
C ASN A 379 -10.00 -3.78 -12.79
N THR A 380 -10.15 -4.84 -11.97
CA THR A 380 -9.23 -6.01 -12.00
C THR A 380 -9.21 -6.73 -13.36
N LYS A 381 -10.26 -6.62 -14.19
CA LYS A 381 -10.25 -7.10 -15.58
C LYS A 381 -9.60 -6.09 -16.52
N LEU A 382 -9.86 -4.80 -16.32
CA LEU A 382 -9.31 -3.70 -17.11
C LEU A 382 -7.77 -3.65 -16.96
N ASP A 383 -7.25 -3.78 -15.74
CA ASP A 383 -5.81 -3.90 -15.45
C ASP A 383 -5.15 -5.11 -16.14
N LYS A 384 -5.88 -6.22 -16.29
CA LYS A 384 -5.42 -7.40 -17.03
C LYS A 384 -5.39 -7.16 -18.53
N ILE A 385 -6.46 -6.61 -19.08
CA ILE A 385 -6.55 -6.25 -20.50
C ILE A 385 -5.46 -5.22 -20.87
N MET A 386 -5.14 -4.28 -19.98
CA MET A 386 -4.02 -3.35 -20.17
C MET A 386 -2.67 -4.07 -20.21
N LYS A 387 -2.41 -5.02 -19.30
CA LYS A 387 -1.17 -5.81 -19.32
C LYS A 387 -1.07 -6.71 -20.55
N GLU A 388 -2.15 -7.39 -20.92
CA GLU A 388 -2.24 -8.22 -22.14
C GLU A 388 -1.99 -7.35 -23.40
N LEU A 389 -2.45 -6.11 -23.42
CA LEU A 389 -2.22 -5.14 -24.50
C LEU A 389 -0.78 -4.61 -24.54
N ASP A 390 -0.14 -4.37 -23.38
CA ASP A 390 1.28 -3.98 -23.30
C ASP A 390 2.21 -5.14 -23.70
N GLU A 391 1.87 -6.37 -23.31
CA GLU A 391 2.58 -7.60 -23.70
C GLU A 391 2.50 -7.81 -25.22
N GLU A 392 1.29 -7.77 -25.81
CA GLU A 392 1.10 -7.84 -27.27
C GLU A 392 1.78 -6.67 -27.99
N GLY A 393 1.75 -5.46 -27.41
CA GLY A 393 2.46 -4.29 -27.92
C GLY A 393 3.99 -4.48 -27.97
N ASN A 394 4.56 -5.20 -27.01
CA ASN A 394 5.99 -5.53 -26.99
C ASN A 394 6.34 -6.69 -27.92
N VAL A 395 5.49 -7.73 -28.03
CA VAL A 395 5.61 -8.78 -29.06
C VAL A 395 5.59 -8.15 -30.46
N ARG A 396 4.66 -7.23 -30.71
CA ARG A 396 4.54 -6.49 -31.97
C ARG A 396 5.80 -5.70 -32.32
N LYS A 397 6.38 -4.95 -31.38
CA LYS A 397 7.67 -4.25 -31.59
C LYS A 397 8.78 -5.23 -32.00
N GLY A 398 8.84 -6.42 -31.38
CA GLY A 398 9.79 -7.47 -31.73
C GLY A 398 9.62 -8.02 -33.16
N VAL A 399 8.36 -8.18 -33.61
CA VAL A 399 8.04 -8.57 -34.98
C VAL A 399 8.38 -7.45 -35.98
N GLU A 400 8.01 -6.20 -35.70
CA GLU A 400 8.30 -5.04 -36.56
C GLU A 400 9.82 -4.80 -36.71
N ALA A 401 10.60 -4.97 -35.64
CA ALA A 401 12.07 -4.95 -35.70
C ALA A 401 12.64 -6.09 -36.56
N SER A 402 12.08 -7.29 -36.45
CA SER A 402 12.47 -8.47 -37.24
C SER A 402 12.17 -8.28 -38.73
N VAL A 403 11.02 -7.69 -39.08
CA VAL A 403 10.66 -7.33 -40.45
C VAL A 403 11.63 -6.28 -41.01
N SER A 404 11.95 -5.23 -40.25
CA SER A 404 12.93 -4.21 -40.68
C SER A 404 14.32 -4.78 -40.95
N LEU A 405 14.73 -5.82 -40.21
CA LEU A 405 15.99 -6.54 -40.46
C LEU A 405 15.94 -7.32 -41.78
N LEU A 406 14.86 -8.08 -42.01
CA LEU A 406 14.65 -8.84 -43.25
C LEU A 406 14.55 -7.94 -44.50
N GLU A 407 14.00 -6.73 -44.37
CA GLU A 407 13.97 -5.74 -45.46
C GLU A 407 15.36 -5.21 -45.80
N LYS A 408 16.23 -5.00 -44.81
CA LYS A 408 17.64 -4.61 -45.03
C LYS A 408 18.44 -5.72 -45.69
N ASP A 409 18.27 -6.97 -45.26
CA ASP A 409 18.92 -8.12 -45.89
C ASP A 409 18.43 -8.33 -47.33
N LYS A 410 17.13 -8.16 -47.59
CA LYS A 410 16.54 -8.16 -48.94
C LYS A 410 17.19 -7.08 -49.82
N MET A 411 17.35 -5.85 -49.33
CA MET A 411 18.06 -4.79 -50.06
C MET A 411 19.53 -5.16 -50.33
N MET A 412 20.26 -5.72 -49.37
CA MET A 412 21.66 -6.15 -49.58
C MET A 412 21.78 -7.28 -50.61
N ILE A 413 20.87 -8.25 -50.59
CA ILE A 413 20.81 -9.32 -51.60
C ILE A 413 20.51 -8.74 -52.99
N GLN A 414 19.59 -7.78 -53.08
CA GLN A 414 19.22 -7.11 -54.33
C GLN A 414 20.36 -6.22 -54.89
N HIS A 415 21.16 -5.58 -54.02
CA HIS A 415 22.38 -4.88 -54.42
C HIS A 415 23.44 -5.86 -54.96
N ARG A 416 23.71 -6.96 -54.24
CA ARG A 416 24.65 -7.99 -54.70
C ARG A 416 24.23 -8.60 -56.05
N ALA A 417 22.94 -8.87 -56.24
CA ALA A 417 22.41 -9.39 -57.50
C ALA A 417 22.63 -8.41 -58.67
N THR A 418 22.42 -7.11 -58.45
CA THR A 418 22.66 -6.09 -59.49
C THR A 418 24.15 -5.84 -59.76
N GLU A 419 25.03 -5.98 -58.76
CA GLU A 419 26.49 -6.02 -59.00
C GLU A 419 26.94 -7.25 -59.79
N TYR A 420 26.38 -8.44 -59.52
CA TYR A 420 26.68 -9.64 -60.30
C TYR A 420 26.19 -9.52 -61.74
N GLN A 421 24.99 -8.99 -61.96
CA GLN A 421 24.49 -8.69 -63.31
C GLN A 421 25.44 -7.75 -64.06
N ARG A 422 25.83 -6.62 -63.44
CA ARG A 422 26.75 -5.65 -64.05
C ARG A 422 28.13 -6.25 -64.38
N LYS A 423 28.63 -7.20 -63.59
CA LYS A 423 29.86 -7.94 -63.87
C LYS A 423 29.68 -8.91 -65.06
N ALA A 424 28.57 -9.63 -65.11
CA ALA A 424 28.24 -10.51 -66.23
C ALA A 424 28.07 -9.73 -67.56
N ASP A 425 27.44 -8.55 -67.51
CA ASP A 425 27.28 -7.67 -68.68
C ASP A 425 28.65 -7.17 -69.20
N GLN A 426 29.54 -6.75 -68.29
CA GLN A 426 30.93 -6.37 -68.62
C GLN A 426 31.75 -7.53 -69.19
N GLU A 427 31.52 -8.75 -68.72
CA GLU A 427 32.20 -9.95 -69.21
C GLU A 427 31.64 -10.42 -70.58
N ALA A 428 30.34 -10.24 -70.83
CA ALA A 428 29.73 -10.42 -72.14
C ALA A 428 30.14 -9.32 -73.15
N GLU A 429 30.42 -8.10 -72.69
CA GLU A 429 31.00 -7.04 -73.51
C GLU A 429 32.48 -7.31 -73.84
N LYS A 430 33.28 -7.79 -72.86
CA LYS A 430 34.64 -8.30 -73.13
C LYS A 430 34.65 -9.46 -74.12
N ARG A 431 33.73 -10.43 -74.00
CA ARG A 431 33.59 -11.52 -74.97
C ARG A 431 33.31 -11.00 -76.38
N ARG A 432 32.34 -10.09 -76.54
CA ARG A 432 32.02 -9.47 -77.85
C ARG A 432 33.18 -8.65 -78.43
N ASN A 433 34.03 -8.05 -77.60
CA ASN A 433 35.23 -7.36 -78.08
C ASN A 433 36.32 -8.35 -78.55
N LEU A 434 36.54 -9.45 -77.83
CA LEU A 434 37.45 -10.53 -78.25
C LEU A 434 36.96 -11.26 -79.52
N GLU A 435 35.65 -11.43 -79.66
CA GLU A 435 35.01 -12.08 -80.82
C GLU A 435 35.12 -11.26 -82.12
N ASN A 436 35.54 -9.99 -82.04
CA ASN A 436 35.85 -9.15 -83.20
C ASN A 436 37.33 -9.18 -83.64
N GLU A 437 38.24 -9.79 -82.87
CA GLU A 437 39.67 -9.95 -83.25
C GLU A 437 39.98 -11.38 -83.72
N GLY A 438 39.38 -11.81 -84.82
CA GLY A 438 39.57 -13.16 -85.35
C GLY A 438 40.83 -13.34 -86.23
N LYS A 439 41.62 -14.41 -85.98
CA LYS A 439 42.43 -15.10 -87.01
C LYS A 439 42.93 -16.52 -86.65
N ASP A 440 42.93 -17.37 -87.68
CA ASP A 440 43.79 -18.53 -87.95
C ASP A 440 43.90 -19.72 -86.95
N SER A 441 42.83 -20.51 -86.91
CA SER A 441 42.81 -21.81 -87.61
C SER A 441 44.06 -22.72 -87.59
N THR A 442 44.49 -23.29 -86.44
CA THR A 442 45.23 -24.58 -86.46
C THR A 442 44.93 -25.55 -85.30
N GLU A 443 44.06 -25.20 -84.36
CA GLU A 443 43.73 -26.08 -83.21
C GLU A 443 42.34 -26.69 -83.38
N ARG A 444 42.28 -28.00 -83.70
CA ARG A 444 41.02 -28.73 -83.94
C ARG A 444 41.00 -30.20 -83.51
N ILE A 445 42.03 -30.64 -82.77
CA ILE A 445 42.12 -31.99 -82.20
C ILE A 445 42.12 -31.93 -80.66
N VAL A 446 42.93 -31.06 -80.04
CA VAL A 446 42.89 -30.78 -78.59
C VAL A 446 41.48 -30.37 -78.14
N CYS A 447 40.84 -29.49 -78.92
CA CYS A 447 39.51 -28.96 -78.63
C CYS A 447 38.39 -30.02 -78.58
N LEU A 448 38.61 -31.27 -79.02
CA LEU A 448 37.62 -32.35 -78.91
C LEU A 448 37.66 -33.08 -77.56
N GLU A 449 38.80 -33.10 -76.87
CA GLU A 449 38.88 -33.59 -75.49
C GLU A 449 38.43 -32.49 -74.52
N GLU A 450 38.87 -31.24 -74.74
CA GLU A 450 38.39 -30.08 -73.98
C GLU A 450 36.87 -29.87 -74.15
N ALA A 451 36.30 -30.04 -75.35
CA ALA A 451 34.84 -29.97 -75.54
C ALA A 451 34.09 -31.12 -74.84
N ASN A 452 34.69 -32.31 -74.70
CA ASN A 452 34.07 -33.40 -73.93
C ASN A 452 34.11 -33.13 -72.42
N ASP A 453 35.18 -32.55 -71.90
CA ASP A 453 35.27 -32.18 -70.48
C ASP A 453 34.47 -30.92 -70.14
N LEU A 454 34.34 -29.97 -71.07
CA LEU A 454 33.35 -28.90 -70.99
C LEU A 454 31.92 -29.46 -71.02
N LEU A 455 31.60 -30.42 -71.89
CA LEU A 455 30.27 -31.08 -71.88
C LEU A 455 30.00 -31.87 -70.59
N ARG A 456 31.01 -32.51 -69.98
CA ARG A 456 30.87 -33.15 -68.66
C ARG A 456 30.67 -32.11 -67.56
N ALA A 457 31.46 -31.05 -67.53
CA ALA A 457 31.31 -29.95 -66.57
C ALA A 457 29.94 -29.26 -66.72
N GLU A 458 29.49 -29.00 -67.95
CA GLU A 458 28.20 -28.41 -68.28
C GLU A 458 27.06 -29.34 -67.85
N SER A 459 27.13 -30.64 -68.15
CA SER A 459 26.19 -31.66 -67.67
C SER A 459 26.09 -31.68 -66.14
N ASP A 460 27.22 -31.64 -65.43
CA ASP A 460 27.24 -31.58 -63.96
C ASP A 460 26.72 -30.23 -63.42
N THR A 461 26.94 -29.10 -64.12
CA THR A 461 26.28 -27.83 -63.75
C THR A 461 24.77 -27.87 -64.01
N ALA A 462 24.31 -28.49 -65.11
CA ALA A 462 22.90 -28.68 -65.40
C ALA A 462 22.23 -29.63 -64.38
N ALA A 463 22.93 -30.66 -63.92
CA ALA A 463 22.47 -31.53 -62.83
C ALA A 463 22.36 -30.77 -61.50
N ARG A 464 23.37 -29.96 -61.15
CA ARG A 464 23.37 -29.09 -59.96
C ARG A 464 22.26 -28.02 -60.02
N LEU A 465 22.04 -27.41 -61.19
CA LEU A 465 20.96 -26.45 -61.42
C LEU A 465 19.57 -27.11 -61.35
N ARG A 466 19.38 -28.33 -61.91
CA ARG A 466 18.13 -29.10 -61.75
C ARG A 466 17.85 -29.48 -60.29
N LYS A 467 18.88 -29.84 -59.52
CA LYS A 467 18.76 -30.09 -58.08
C LYS A 467 18.38 -28.80 -57.34
N SER A 468 19.09 -27.70 -57.56
CA SER A 468 18.78 -26.40 -56.97
C SER A 468 17.37 -25.91 -57.32
N HIS A 469 16.92 -26.10 -58.58
CA HIS A 469 15.57 -25.74 -59.02
C HIS A 469 14.48 -26.63 -58.39
N THR A 470 14.76 -27.91 -58.11
CA THR A 470 13.80 -28.78 -57.39
C THR A 470 13.78 -28.53 -55.88
N GLU A 471 14.89 -28.08 -55.30
CA GLU A 471 14.95 -27.58 -53.91
C GLU A 471 14.22 -26.23 -53.77
N MET A 472 14.42 -25.31 -54.72
CA MET A 472 13.71 -24.03 -54.79
C MET A 472 12.21 -24.21 -55.03
N ALA A 473 11.79 -25.14 -55.89
CA ALA A 473 10.37 -25.46 -56.10
C ALA A 473 9.70 -26.02 -54.83
N LYS A 474 10.40 -26.84 -54.03
CA LYS A 474 9.91 -27.31 -52.72
C LYS A 474 9.76 -26.15 -51.74
N SER A 475 10.77 -25.27 -51.66
CA SER A 475 10.72 -24.08 -50.79
C SER A 475 9.58 -23.13 -51.19
N MET A 476 9.36 -22.92 -52.49
CA MET A 476 8.26 -22.11 -53.01
C MET A 476 6.89 -22.72 -52.62
N SER A 477 6.72 -24.04 -52.76
CA SER A 477 5.49 -24.72 -52.34
C SER A 477 5.25 -24.67 -50.82
N GLN A 478 6.30 -24.69 -50.00
CA GLN A 478 6.20 -24.47 -48.56
C GLN A 478 5.78 -23.03 -48.22
N LEU A 479 6.32 -22.03 -48.92
CA LEU A 479 5.94 -20.62 -48.77
C LEU A 479 4.49 -20.36 -49.23
N GLU A 480 4.02 -21.02 -50.29
CA GLU A 480 2.61 -20.99 -50.72
C GLU A 480 1.67 -21.56 -49.65
N GLY A 481 2.07 -22.65 -48.97
CA GLY A 481 1.34 -23.21 -47.83
C GLY A 481 1.25 -22.23 -46.66
N LEU A 482 2.39 -21.70 -46.21
CA LEU A 482 2.46 -20.69 -45.13
C LEU A 482 1.65 -19.42 -45.44
N ASN A 483 1.70 -18.93 -46.68
CA ASN A 483 0.91 -17.78 -47.12
C ASN A 483 -0.60 -18.08 -47.05
N ARG A 484 -1.02 -19.30 -47.38
CA ARG A 484 -2.42 -19.74 -47.28
C ARG A 484 -2.91 -19.80 -45.82
N GLU A 485 -2.11 -20.35 -44.91
CA GLU A 485 -2.39 -20.37 -43.47
C GLU A 485 -2.46 -18.94 -42.89
N LEU A 486 -1.56 -18.05 -43.31
CA LEU A 486 -1.58 -16.63 -42.91
C LEU A 486 -2.85 -15.92 -43.40
N GLN A 487 -3.27 -16.14 -44.66
CA GLN A 487 -4.52 -15.57 -45.17
C GLN A 487 -5.76 -16.08 -44.42
N GLU A 488 -5.77 -17.34 -43.98
CA GLU A 488 -6.86 -17.91 -43.19
C GLU A 488 -6.88 -17.35 -41.76
N LYS A 489 -5.70 -17.17 -41.12
CA LYS A 489 -5.57 -16.46 -39.85
C LYS A 489 -6.01 -14.99 -39.94
N CYS A 490 -5.62 -14.26 -40.99
CA CYS A 490 -6.09 -12.88 -41.21
C CYS A 490 -7.62 -12.82 -41.31
N ARG A 491 -8.25 -13.72 -42.07
CA ARG A 491 -9.73 -13.77 -42.18
C ARG A 491 -10.41 -14.08 -40.85
N SER A 492 -9.83 -14.96 -40.04
CA SER A 492 -10.33 -15.24 -38.69
C SER A 492 -10.21 -14.01 -37.78
N SER A 493 -9.08 -13.30 -37.85
CA SER A 493 -8.84 -12.06 -37.09
C SER A 493 -9.77 -10.92 -37.51
N ASP A 494 -10.00 -10.71 -38.81
CA ASP A 494 -10.99 -9.73 -39.31
C ASP A 494 -12.42 -10.07 -38.88
N GLY A 495 -12.78 -11.36 -38.83
CA GLY A 495 -14.06 -11.81 -38.29
C GLY A 495 -14.21 -11.48 -36.80
N GLY A 496 -13.15 -11.68 -36.01
CA GLY A 496 -13.10 -11.26 -34.60
C GLY A 496 -13.21 -9.74 -34.44
N ARG A 497 -12.47 -8.97 -35.24
CA ARG A 497 -12.51 -7.50 -35.25
C ARG A 497 -13.92 -6.98 -35.56
N ALA A 498 -14.58 -7.52 -36.58
CA ALA A 498 -15.94 -7.11 -36.95
C ALA A 498 -16.99 -7.43 -35.86
N GLN A 499 -16.81 -8.52 -35.11
CA GLN A 499 -17.65 -8.85 -33.96
C GLN A 499 -17.40 -7.89 -32.78
N LEU A 500 -16.13 -7.57 -32.49
CA LEU A 500 -15.77 -6.59 -31.45
C LEU A 500 -16.26 -5.17 -31.79
N GLU A 501 -16.16 -4.73 -33.05
CA GLU A 501 -16.70 -3.44 -33.51
C GLU A 501 -18.22 -3.35 -33.30
N LYS A 502 -18.94 -4.45 -33.53
CA LYS A 502 -20.38 -4.56 -33.27
C LYS A 502 -20.73 -4.51 -31.78
N GLU A 503 -19.95 -5.18 -30.93
CA GLU A 503 -20.12 -5.14 -29.48
C GLU A 503 -19.82 -3.75 -28.91
N LEU A 504 -18.80 -3.07 -29.42
CA LEU A 504 -18.46 -1.69 -29.07
C LEU A 504 -19.59 -0.71 -29.45
N LEU A 505 -20.15 -0.84 -30.66
CA LEU A 505 -21.34 -0.10 -31.09
C LEU A 505 -22.57 -0.35 -30.18
N GLN A 506 -22.76 -1.58 -29.71
CA GLN A 506 -23.86 -1.92 -28.81
C GLN A 506 -23.64 -1.34 -27.40
N LEU A 507 -22.41 -1.42 -26.87
CA LEU A 507 -22.03 -0.80 -25.59
C LEU A 507 -22.15 0.73 -25.63
N GLN A 508 -21.75 1.37 -26.73
CA GLN A 508 -21.94 2.82 -26.93
C GLN A 508 -23.42 3.20 -26.89
N SER A 509 -24.29 2.41 -27.55
CA SER A 509 -25.74 2.62 -27.51
C SER A 509 -26.33 2.50 -26.10
N THR A 510 -25.84 1.56 -25.28
CA THR A 510 -26.20 1.44 -23.86
C THR A 510 -25.68 2.61 -23.04
N LEU A 511 -24.42 3.03 -23.20
CA LEU A 511 -23.86 4.19 -22.50
C LEU A 511 -24.64 5.47 -22.81
N ASP A 512 -25.04 5.67 -24.07
CA ASP A 512 -25.86 6.81 -24.48
C ASP A 512 -27.32 6.69 -24.06
N SER A 513 -27.83 5.52 -23.64
CA SER A 513 -29.13 5.40 -22.97
C SER A 513 -29.03 5.70 -21.47
N GLU A 514 -28.02 5.17 -20.78
CA GLU A 514 -27.73 5.48 -19.37
C GLU A 514 -27.50 6.97 -19.15
N ARG A 515 -26.72 7.64 -20.00
CA ARG A 515 -26.48 9.10 -19.94
C ARG A 515 -27.78 9.92 -20.01
N ARG A 516 -28.78 9.47 -20.78
CA ARG A 516 -30.10 10.12 -20.85
C ARG A 516 -30.92 9.88 -19.58
N CYS A 517 -30.90 8.67 -19.04
CA CYS A 517 -31.53 8.37 -17.74
C CYS A 517 -30.91 9.19 -16.60
N TYR A 518 -29.58 9.37 -16.58
CA TYR A 518 -28.91 10.24 -15.60
C TYR A 518 -29.30 11.71 -15.75
N SER A 519 -29.45 12.23 -16.98
CA SER A 519 -29.94 13.59 -17.21
C SER A 519 -31.35 13.79 -16.66
N GLN A 520 -32.27 12.85 -16.94
CA GLN A 520 -33.65 12.88 -16.45
C GLN A 520 -33.73 12.78 -14.92
N GLY A 521 -32.95 11.87 -14.31
CA GLY A 521 -32.84 11.79 -12.85
C GLY A 521 -32.27 13.06 -12.23
N SER A 522 -31.34 13.74 -12.89
CA SER A 522 -30.81 15.04 -12.43
C SER A 522 -31.86 16.17 -12.52
N GLU A 523 -32.73 16.14 -13.53
CA GLU A 523 -33.85 17.08 -13.67
C GLU A 523 -34.91 16.84 -12.58
N GLU A 524 -35.30 15.58 -12.32
CA GLU A 524 -36.22 15.24 -11.22
C GLU A 524 -35.65 15.62 -9.84
N ILE A 525 -34.36 15.38 -9.60
CA ILE A 525 -33.67 15.82 -8.39
C ILE A 525 -33.71 17.36 -8.25
N HIS A 526 -33.54 18.09 -9.35
CA HIS A 526 -33.61 19.56 -9.33
C HIS A 526 -35.03 20.06 -9.02
N GLU A 527 -36.08 19.49 -9.62
CA GLU A 527 -37.47 19.82 -9.27
C GLU A 527 -37.79 19.53 -7.80
N LEU A 528 -37.32 18.40 -7.28
CA LEU A 528 -37.50 18.02 -5.87
C LEU A 528 -36.74 18.96 -4.92
N GLN A 529 -35.54 19.43 -5.29
CA GLN A 529 -34.81 20.45 -4.54
C GLN A 529 -35.57 21.78 -4.52
N VAL A 530 -36.04 22.27 -5.68
CA VAL A 530 -36.82 23.51 -5.79
C VAL A 530 -38.10 23.40 -4.93
N ARG A 531 -38.87 22.32 -5.05
CA ARG A 531 -40.06 22.08 -4.21
C ARG A 531 -39.72 22.03 -2.71
N THR A 532 -38.59 21.44 -2.34
CA THR A 532 -38.13 21.37 -0.94
C THR A 532 -37.79 22.75 -0.39
N THR A 533 -37.09 23.60 -1.15
CA THR A 533 -36.76 24.98 -0.71
C THR A 533 -38.02 25.84 -0.56
N GLY A 534 -39.00 25.73 -1.45
CA GLY A 534 -40.30 26.40 -1.31
C GLY A 534 -41.04 26.00 -0.03
N LEU A 535 -41.12 24.69 0.25
CA LEU A 535 -41.74 24.18 1.48
C LEU A 535 -40.98 24.59 2.76
N GLN A 536 -39.66 24.80 2.69
CA GLN A 536 -38.88 25.33 3.82
C GLN A 536 -39.18 26.81 4.09
N GLU A 537 -39.32 27.62 3.04
CA GLU A 537 -39.68 29.04 3.17
C GLU A 537 -41.13 29.20 3.69
N ASP A 538 -42.07 28.37 3.23
CA ASP A 538 -43.43 28.31 3.79
C ASP A 538 -43.43 27.89 5.26
N ASN A 539 -42.62 26.89 5.65
CA ASN A 539 -42.52 26.44 7.04
C ASN A 539 -41.95 27.54 7.96
N LYS A 540 -40.98 28.32 7.45
CA LYS A 540 -40.39 29.50 8.10
C LYS A 540 -41.43 30.62 8.25
N ASN A 541 -42.20 30.91 7.21
CA ASN A 541 -43.31 31.88 7.26
C ASN A 541 -44.40 31.47 8.27
N LEU A 542 -44.78 30.19 8.31
CA LEU A 542 -45.74 29.65 9.28
C LEU A 542 -45.24 29.75 10.72
N LYS A 543 -43.96 29.48 10.98
CA LYS A 543 -43.33 29.68 12.31
C LYS A 543 -43.34 31.15 12.75
N LEU A 544 -43.09 32.07 11.81
CA LEU A 544 -43.12 33.52 12.06
C LEU A 544 -44.55 33.99 12.39
N GLY A 545 -45.55 33.48 11.66
CA GLY A 545 -46.97 33.68 11.96
C GLY A 545 -47.39 33.12 13.32
N LEU A 546 -46.97 31.90 13.66
CA LEU A 546 -47.24 31.26 14.96
C LEU A 546 -46.69 32.10 16.12
N SER A 547 -45.42 32.51 16.04
CA SER A 547 -44.79 33.34 17.08
C SER A 547 -45.51 34.68 17.29
N LYS A 548 -46.01 35.31 16.21
CA LYS A 548 -46.84 36.52 16.29
C LYS A 548 -48.15 36.25 17.04
N VAL A 549 -48.85 35.17 16.70
CA VAL A 549 -50.12 34.78 17.36
C VAL A 549 -49.89 34.43 18.84
N GLU A 550 -48.76 33.81 19.19
CA GLU A 550 -48.40 33.57 20.59
C GLU A 550 -48.13 34.85 21.38
N ALA A 551 -47.47 35.84 20.78
CA ALA A 551 -47.26 37.15 21.39
C ALA A 551 -48.59 37.92 21.58
N GLU A 552 -49.48 37.90 20.58
CA GLU A 552 -50.83 38.48 20.67
C GLU A 552 -51.65 37.79 21.77
N ARG A 553 -51.60 36.44 21.84
CA ARG A 553 -52.24 35.65 22.90
C ARG A 553 -51.72 36.01 24.29
N LYS A 554 -50.41 36.17 24.45
CA LYS A 554 -49.79 36.56 25.73
C LYS A 554 -50.25 37.96 26.17
N GLN A 555 -50.26 38.93 25.26
CA GLN A 555 -50.75 40.28 25.54
C GLN A 555 -52.25 40.30 25.87
N ALA A 556 -53.06 39.46 25.22
CA ALA A 556 -54.47 39.28 25.56
C ALA A 556 -54.67 38.68 26.97
N GLN A 557 -53.85 37.69 27.35
CA GLN A 557 -53.87 37.10 28.69
C GLN A 557 -53.49 38.12 29.78
N GLU A 558 -52.51 38.97 29.53
CA GLU A 558 -52.12 40.05 30.44
C GLU A 558 -53.25 41.08 30.61
N ARG A 559 -53.93 41.48 29.53
CA ARG A 559 -55.14 42.33 29.60
C ARG A 559 -56.26 41.66 30.42
N ARG A 560 -56.54 40.37 30.19
CA ARG A 560 -57.55 39.61 30.93
C ARG A 560 -57.25 39.59 32.44
N ASN A 561 -55.99 39.31 32.80
CA ASN A 561 -55.54 39.26 34.19
C ASN A 561 -55.61 40.65 34.88
N ASN A 562 -55.41 41.74 34.15
CA ASN A 562 -55.54 43.10 34.70
C ASN A 562 -57.00 43.49 34.92
N LEU A 563 -57.89 43.20 33.97
CA LEU A 563 -59.34 43.40 34.13
C LEU A 563 -59.92 42.56 35.27
N GLU A 564 -59.40 41.35 35.48
CA GLU A 564 -59.80 40.47 36.58
C GLU A 564 -59.39 41.02 37.96
N LYS A 565 -58.19 41.63 38.08
CA LYS A 565 -57.79 42.39 39.29
C LYS A 565 -58.68 43.61 39.52
N GLU A 566 -58.98 44.37 38.47
CA GLU A 566 -59.81 45.57 38.55
C GLU A 566 -61.24 45.25 38.96
N LYS A 567 -61.83 44.18 38.39
CA LYS A 567 -63.12 43.62 38.79
C LYS A 567 -63.12 43.20 40.27
N ASN A 568 -62.09 42.52 40.74
CA ASN A 568 -61.99 42.11 42.15
C ASN A 568 -61.84 43.31 43.10
N ASN A 569 -61.11 44.36 42.71
CA ASN A 569 -61.00 45.60 43.49
C ASN A 569 -62.36 46.32 43.59
N LEU A 570 -63.11 46.41 42.48
CA LEU A 570 -64.46 46.96 42.46
C LEU A 570 -65.43 46.14 43.32
N GLU A 571 -65.31 44.81 43.31
CA GLU A 571 -66.13 43.91 44.11
C GLU A 571 -65.85 44.04 45.63
N ILE A 572 -64.59 44.34 46.01
CA ILE A 572 -64.22 44.68 47.39
C ILE A 572 -64.82 46.03 47.82
N ASP A 573 -64.71 47.07 47.00
CA ASP A 573 -65.28 48.40 47.28
C ASP A 573 -66.82 48.36 47.34
N LEU A 574 -67.48 47.57 46.47
CA LEU A 574 -68.93 47.35 46.54
C LEU A 574 -69.33 46.67 47.86
N ASN A 575 -68.61 45.64 48.28
CA ASN A 575 -68.87 44.95 49.56
C ASN A 575 -68.62 45.87 50.77
N TYR A 576 -67.60 46.72 50.73
CA TYR A 576 -67.36 47.71 51.78
C TYR A 576 -68.50 48.74 51.88
N LYS A 577 -68.97 49.25 50.73
CA LYS A 577 -70.13 50.16 50.66
C LYS A 577 -71.42 49.48 51.13
N LEU A 578 -71.67 48.24 50.70
CA LEU A 578 -72.82 47.45 51.14
C LEU A 578 -72.82 47.27 52.67
N LYS A 579 -71.69 46.89 53.26
CA LYS A 579 -71.54 46.73 54.71
C LYS A 579 -71.70 48.04 55.48
N THR A 580 -71.23 49.15 54.92
CA THR A 580 -71.41 50.50 55.48
C THR A 580 -72.89 50.93 55.45
N LEU A 581 -73.61 50.63 54.37
CA LEU A 581 -75.05 50.87 54.26
C LEU A 581 -75.85 49.97 55.22
N GLN A 582 -75.46 48.70 55.37
CA GLN A 582 -76.06 47.77 56.33
C GLN A 582 -75.95 48.32 57.76
N GLN A 583 -74.76 48.76 58.19
CA GLN A 583 -74.57 49.36 59.52
C GLN A 583 -75.42 50.63 59.73
N ARG A 584 -75.57 51.47 58.69
CA ARG A 584 -76.48 52.64 58.77
C ARG A 584 -77.94 52.23 58.88
N LEU A 585 -78.38 51.19 58.17
CA LEU A 585 -79.75 50.67 58.25
C LEU A 585 -80.04 50.03 59.62
N ASP A 586 -79.08 49.32 60.19
CA ASP A 586 -79.19 48.73 61.54
C ASP A 586 -79.22 49.83 62.63
N GLN A 587 -78.49 50.93 62.42
CA GLN A 587 -78.53 52.11 63.29
C GLN A 587 -79.87 52.87 63.16
N GLU A 588 -80.31 53.18 61.94
CA GLU A 588 -81.67 53.70 61.65
C GLU A 588 -82.73 52.83 62.35
N HIS A 589 -82.71 51.51 62.17
CA HIS A 589 -83.67 50.61 62.82
C HIS A 589 -83.61 50.63 64.35
N THR A 590 -82.44 50.84 64.96
CA THR A 590 -82.35 50.94 66.43
C THR A 590 -82.81 52.31 66.94
N GLU A 591 -82.52 53.40 66.24
CA GLU A 591 -83.03 54.75 66.53
C GLU A 591 -84.55 54.83 66.33
N HIS A 592 -85.08 54.25 65.25
CA HIS A 592 -86.52 54.16 64.99
C HIS A 592 -87.24 53.26 66.02
N ARG A 593 -86.57 52.22 66.54
CA ARG A 593 -87.10 51.37 67.64
C ARG A 593 -87.18 52.12 68.96
N VAL A 594 -86.16 52.93 69.29
CA VAL A 594 -86.17 53.82 70.47
C VAL A 594 -87.25 54.89 70.33
N THR A 595 -87.34 55.54 69.17
CA THR A 595 -88.36 56.56 68.87
C THR A 595 -89.77 55.98 68.95
N ARG A 596 -89.98 54.74 68.46
CA ARG A 596 -91.27 54.05 68.58
C ARG A 596 -91.63 53.73 70.04
N ALA A 597 -90.66 53.35 70.88
CA ALA A 597 -90.90 53.17 72.31
C ALA A 597 -91.31 54.50 72.98
N GLN A 598 -90.58 55.59 72.71
CA GLN A 598 -90.90 56.94 73.22
C GLN A 598 -92.25 57.49 72.72
N LEU A 599 -92.72 57.06 71.54
CA LEU A 599 -94.07 57.34 71.06
C LEU A 599 -95.12 56.47 71.74
N THR A 600 -94.79 55.25 72.15
CA THR A 600 -95.71 54.37 72.90
C THR A 600 -95.98 54.95 74.29
N ASP A 601 -94.94 55.37 75.02
CA ASP A 601 -95.06 56.09 76.31
C ASP A 601 -95.88 57.38 76.23
N LYS A 602 -95.95 58.02 75.04
CA LYS A 602 -96.75 59.24 74.82
C LYS A 602 -98.20 58.98 74.42
N TYR A 603 -98.55 57.76 74.02
CA TYR A 603 -99.90 57.42 73.56
C TYR A 603 -100.85 56.97 74.68
N GLU A 604 -100.36 56.62 75.88
CA GLU A 604 -101.21 56.34 77.04
C GLU A 604 -101.75 57.61 77.75
N SER A 605 -101.38 58.82 77.29
CA SER A 605 -101.71 60.08 77.97
C SER A 605 -102.72 60.99 77.23
N ILE A 606 -103.18 60.65 76.02
CA ILE A 606 -104.04 61.52 75.20
C ILE A 606 -105.17 60.74 74.50
N GLU A 607 -105.93 59.94 75.25
CA GLU A 607 -107.19 59.32 74.77
C GLU A 607 -108.39 59.57 75.72
N GLU A 608 -108.35 60.64 76.52
CA GLU A 608 -109.44 61.03 77.44
C GLU A 608 -109.92 62.48 77.26
N ALA A 609 -110.28 62.88 76.03
CA ALA A 609 -110.81 64.23 75.78
C ALA A 609 -111.78 64.37 74.57
N LYS A 610 -113.10 64.21 74.84
CA LYS A 610 -114.25 64.82 74.13
C LYS A 610 -114.44 64.50 72.62
N SER A 611 -115.57 64.00 72.10
CA SER A 611 -117.01 64.07 72.44
C SER A 611 -117.72 65.41 72.15
N ALA A 612 -118.98 65.30 71.66
CA ALA A 612 -119.88 66.37 71.15
C ALA A 612 -119.45 67.03 69.81
N ALA A 613 -120.33 67.48 68.89
CA ALA A 613 -121.80 67.42 68.72
C ALA A 613 -122.13 67.49 67.19
N MET A 614 -123.00 66.67 66.60
CA MET A 614 -124.48 66.75 66.48
C MET A 614 -125.12 67.86 65.61
N HIS A 615 -125.93 67.40 64.63
CA HIS A 615 -127.19 67.99 64.07
C HIS A 615 -127.15 69.17 63.06
N GLY A 616 -128.09 69.19 62.08
CA GLY A 616 -128.28 70.39 61.24
C GLY A 616 -129.20 70.49 59.99
N ILE A 617 -130.19 69.62 59.72
CA ILE A 617 -131.44 69.92 58.93
C ILE A 617 -131.35 70.44 57.45
N SER A 618 -131.84 69.59 56.52
CA SER A 618 -132.46 69.80 55.17
C SER A 618 -132.28 71.06 54.28
N GLU A 619 -131.88 70.80 53.01
CA GLU A 619 -132.33 71.35 51.70
C GLU A 619 -132.56 72.87 51.45
N PRO A 620 -132.10 73.43 50.30
CA PRO A 620 -132.67 73.06 48.99
C PRO A 620 -131.69 72.86 47.80
N LYS A 621 -132.24 72.34 46.71
CA LYS A 621 -131.55 71.83 45.50
C LYS A 621 -131.01 72.93 44.57
N VAL A 622 -129.74 73.31 44.74
CA VAL A 622 -128.86 73.88 43.68
C VAL A 622 -127.41 73.38 43.83
N SER A 623 -126.91 73.23 45.06
CA SER A 623 -125.50 72.85 45.32
C SER A 623 -125.10 71.46 44.81
N GLU A 624 -126.06 70.57 44.55
CA GLU A 624 -125.81 69.18 44.17
C GLU A 624 -125.21 69.07 42.75
N GLU A 625 -125.63 69.94 41.83
CA GLU A 625 -125.19 69.96 40.43
C GLU A 625 -123.76 70.53 40.29
N SER A 626 -123.42 71.55 41.08
CA SER A 626 -122.03 72.03 41.23
C SER A 626 -121.11 70.95 41.79
N GLY A 627 -121.55 70.23 42.83
CA GLY A 627 -120.81 69.09 43.38
C GLY A 627 -120.69 67.92 42.40
N ALA A 628 -121.72 67.64 41.59
CA ALA A 628 -121.66 66.64 40.52
C ALA A 628 -120.63 67.02 39.45
N ARG A 629 -120.61 68.29 39.03
CA ARG A 629 -119.64 68.83 38.07
C ARG A 629 -118.19 68.74 38.56
N MET A 630 -117.91 69.18 39.79
CA MET A 630 -116.55 69.11 40.36
C MET A 630 -116.04 67.65 40.48
N ARG A 631 -116.94 66.70 40.78
CA ARG A 631 -116.64 65.26 40.77
C ARG A 631 -116.45 64.69 39.36
N ALA A 632 -117.13 65.22 38.35
CA ALA A 632 -116.91 64.85 36.95
C ALA A 632 -115.55 65.37 36.44
N GLU A 633 -115.24 66.65 36.67
CA GLU A 633 -113.96 67.28 36.30
C GLU A 633 -112.78 66.57 37.00
N SER A 634 -112.91 66.21 38.28
CA SER A 634 -111.91 65.40 39.00
C SER A 634 -111.70 63.99 38.40
N ARG A 635 -112.76 63.37 37.87
CA ARG A 635 -112.67 62.07 37.18
C ARG A 635 -112.05 62.18 35.79
N VAL A 636 -112.24 63.30 35.08
CA VAL A 636 -111.56 63.57 33.81
C VAL A 636 -110.05 63.67 34.04
N VAL A 637 -109.60 64.47 35.01
CA VAL A 637 -108.15 64.64 35.31
C VAL A 637 -107.49 63.32 35.73
N GLU A 638 -108.16 62.47 36.52
CA GLU A 638 -107.61 61.16 36.88
C GLU A 638 -107.58 60.19 35.67
N VAL A 639 -108.54 60.26 34.75
CA VAL A 639 -108.49 59.49 33.48
C VAL A 639 -107.39 60.03 32.54
N GLU A 640 -107.21 61.34 32.42
CA GLU A 640 -106.12 61.95 31.63
C GLU A 640 -104.74 61.52 32.15
N LYS A 641 -104.57 61.49 33.48
CA LYS A 641 -103.39 60.97 34.16
C LYS A 641 -103.17 59.47 33.90
N GLN A 642 -104.23 58.66 33.92
CA GLN A 642 -104.14 57.22 33.60
C GLN A 642 -103.81 56.99 32.12
N CYS A 643 -104.40 57.75 31.19
CA CYS A 643 -104.03 57.75 29.77
C CYS A 643 -102.56 58.16 29.56
N SER A 644 -102.08 59.20 30.27
CA SER A 644 -100.68 59.65 30.21
C SER A 644 -99.69 58.58 30.70
N MET A 645 -100.08 57.82 31.72
CA MET A 645 -99.28 56.70 32.24
C MET A 645 -99.27 55.52 31.25
N LEU A 646 -100.42 55.18 30.66
CA LEU A 646 -100.51 54.15 29.61
C LEU A 646 -99.75 54.54 28.32
N GLU A 647 -99.69 55.82 27.96
CA GLU A 647 -98.83 56.31 26.87
C GLU A 647 -97.34 56.09 27.17
N PHE A 648 -96.92 56.29 28.42
CA PHE A 648 -95.53 56.08 28.83
C PHE A 648 -95.17 54.59 28.78
N ASP A 649 -96.01 53.73 29.33
CA ASP A 649 -95.84 52.27 29.29
C ASP A 649 -95.85 51.74 27.85
N LEU A 650 -96.71 52.28 26.99
CA LEU A 650 -96.73 51.97 25.56
C LEU A 650 -95.43 52.38 24.86
N LYS A 651 -94.92 53.59 25.12
CA LYS A 651 -93.62 54.07 24.58
C LYS A 651 -92.46 53.18 25.06
N GLN A 652 -92.44 52.78 26.33
CA GLN A 652 -91.42 51.87 26.87
C GLN A 652 -91.51 50.47 26.24
N SER A 653 -92.73 49.95 26.05
CA SER A 653 -92.97 48.66 25.39
C SER A 653 -92.53 48.67 23.92
N VAL A 654 -92.81 49.75 23.18
CA VAL A 654 -92.37 49.94 21.80
C VAL A 654 -90.84 50.00 21.70
N GLN A 655 -90.16 50.77 22.57
CA GLN A 655 -88.69 50.80 22.60
C GLN A 655 -88.08 49.42 22.88
N LYS A 656 -88.67 48.64 23.80
CA LYS A 656 -88.22 47.29 24.11
C LYS A 656 -88.43 46.32 22.94
N MET A 657 -89.55 46.44 22.21
CA MET A 657 -89.81 45.69 20.99
C MET A 657 -88.82 46.03 19.88
N GLU A 658 -88.49 47.31 19.71
CA GLU A 658 -87.52 47.79 18.72
C GLU A 658 -86.09 47.30 19.01
N GLN A 659 -85.69 47.25 20.29
CA GLN A 659 -84.42 46.64 20.72
C GLN A 659 -84.39 45.13 20.41
N LEU A 660 -85.48 44.41 20.66
CA LEU A 660 -85.59 42.97 20.36
C LEU A 660 -85.55 42.69 18.84
N MET A 661 -86.17 43.54 18.01
CA MET A 661 -86.05 43.42 16.54
C MET A 661 -84.60 43.61 16.09
N LYS A 662 -83.91 44.65 16.57
CA LYS A 662 -82.47 44.88 16.31
C LYS A 662 -81.56 43.81 16.90
N GLN A 663 -82.04 42.92 17.78
CA GLN A 663 -81.32 41.73 18.22
C GLN A 663 -81.62 40.53 17.32
N LYS A 664 -82.88 40.33 16.90
CA LYS A 664 -83.30 39.32 15.92
C LYS A 664 -82.54 39.44 14.60
N GLU A 665 -82.47 40.64 14.02
CA GLU A 665 -81.79 40.88 12.73
C GLU A 665 -80.31 40.48 12.78
N ARG A 666 -79.59 40.86 13.84
CA ARG A 666 -78.17 40.48 14.03
C ARG A 666 -77.96 38.97 14.14
N LEU A 667 -78.86 38.27 14.85
CA LEU A 667 -78.82 36.81 14.95
C LEU A 667 -79.17 36.12 13.62
N GLU A 668 -80.07 36.70 12.82
CA GLU A 668 -80.40 36.18 11.49
C GLU A 668 -79.24 36.33 10.49
N ASP A 669 -78.47 37.41 10.57
CA ASP A 669 -77.25 37.58 9.76
C ASP A 669 -76.08 36.70 10.25
N GLU A 670 -75.92 36.51 11.55
CA GLU A 670 -74.94 35.56 12.12
C GLU A 670 -75.25 34.11 11.67
N VAL A 671 -76.53 33.72 11.67
CA VAL A 671 -76.99 32.41 11.15
C VAL A 671 -76.76 32.27 9.64
N LYS A 672 -76.86 33.34 8.83
CA LYS A 672 -76.48 33.30 7.40
C LYS A 672 -74.98 33.08 7.25
N GLY A 673 -74.14 33.80 8.01
CA GLY A 673 -72.69 33.65 7.98
C GLY A 673 -72.23 32.23 8.31
N LEU A 674 -72.77 31.64 9.38
CA LEU A 674 -72.48 30.27 9.80
C LEU A 674 -72.93 29.21 8.77
N ARG A 675 -74.07 29.41 8.09
CA ARG A 675 -74.51 28.54 6.98
C ARG A 675 -73.52 28.57 5.82
N MET A 676 -73.07 29.76 5.42
CA MET A 676 -72.15 29.93 4.30
C MET A 676 -70.77 29.31 4.59
N GLN A 677 -70.28 29.41 5.83
CA GLN A 677 -69.07 28.72 6.28
C GLN A 677 -69.24 27.19 6.27
N LEU A 678 -70.36 26.67 6.78
CA LEU A 678 -70.66 25.23 6.78
C LEU A 678 -70.69 24.65 5.35
N GLU A 679 -71.25 25.39 4.40
CA GLU A 679 -71.33 25.00 2.99
C GLU A 679 -69.94 25.01 2.31
N GLN A 680 -69.10 25.99 2.64
CA GLN A 680 -67.70 26.05 2.20
C GLN A 680 -66.87 24.86 2.75
N GLU A 681 -67.01 24.53 4.04
CA GLU A 681 -66.34 23.37 4.65
C GLU A 681 -66.91 22.01 4.19
N SER A 682 -68.16 21.98 3.72
CA SER A 682 -68.72 20.81 3.02
C SER A 682 -68.02 20.60 1.66
N SER A 683 -67.85 21.69 0.90
CA SER A 683 -67.19 21.67 -0.42
C SER A 683 -65.70 21.26 -0.34
N LYS A 684 -64.93 21.85 0.59
CA LYS A 684 -63.52 21.47 0.85
C LYS A 684 -63.37 19.98 1.17
N ARG A 685 -64.25 19.44 2.00
CA ARG A 685 -64.25 18.04 2.43
C ARG A 685 -64.49 17.07 1.26
N LEU A 686 -65.38 17.44 0.33
CA LEU A 686 -65.64 16.65 -0.88
C LEU A 686 -64.41 16.61 -1.81
N LEU A 687 -63.70 17.73 -1.96
CA LEU A 687 -62.44 17.77 -2.71
C LEU A 687 -61.37 16.86 -2.08
N ALA A 688 -61.12 17.01 -0.77
CA ALA A 688 -60.16 16.15 -0.04
C ALA A 688 -60.53 14.66 -0.10
N GLN A 689 -61.82 14.31 -0.08
CA GLN A 689 -62.29 12.93 -0.22
C GLN A 689 -62.02 12.36 -1.63
N ASN A 690 -62.14 13.17 -2.68
CA ASN A 690 -61.81 12.77 -4.05
C ASN A 690 -60.30 12.62 -4.25
N GLU A 691 -59.49 13.53 -3.71
CA GLU A 691 -58.02 13.41 -3.72
C GLU A 691 -57.56 12.15 -2.98
N LEU A 692 -58.09 11.86 -1.79
CA LEU A 692 -57.79 10.65 -1.03
C LEU A 692 -58.12 9.38 -1.83
N LYS A 693 -59.24 9.38 -2.56
CA LYS A 693 -59.65 8.26 -3.42
C LYS A 693 -58.69 8.05 -4.60
N SER A 694 -58.22 9.13 -5.22
CA SER A 694 -57.19 9.07 -6.28
C SER A 694 -55.86 8.54 -5.72
N ARG A 695 -55.41 9.04 -4.55
CA ARG A 695 -54.19 8.56 -3.88
C ARG A 695 -54.27 7.09 -3.48
N SER A 696 -55.45 6.57 -3.13
CA SER A 696 -55.64 5.13 -2.88
C SER A 696 -55.39 4.30 -4.14
N GLN A 697 -55.93 4.72 -5.29
CA GLN A 697 -55.74 4.02 -6.57
C GLN A 697 -54.28 4.05 -7.05
N GLU A 698 -53.58 5.16 -6.80
CA GLU A 698 -52.13 5.27 -7.01
C GLU A 698 -51.35 4.25 -6.16
N ALA A 699 -51.68 4.14 -4.87
CA ALA A 699 -51.04 3.20 -3.95
C ALA A 699 -51.28 1.73 -4.34
N ASP A 700 -52.51 1.37 -4.76
CA ASP A 700 -52.81 0.01 -5.23
C ASP A 700 -52.05 -0.32 -6.53
N ARG A 701 -51.86 0.65 -7.43
CA ARG A 701 -51.03 0.50 -8.65
C ARG A 701 -49.57 0.23 -8.30
N LEU A 702 -48.98 1.04 -7.41
CA LEU A 702 -47.60 0.88 -6.95
C LEU A 702 -47.38 -0.47 -6.26
N LYS A 703 -48.34 -0.92 -5.44
CA LYS A 703 -48.31 -2.23 -4.77
C LYS A 703 -48.38 -3.42 -5.73
N GLY A 704 -48.98 -3.23 -6.91
CA GLY A 704 -48.90 -4.18 -8.03
C GLY A 704 -47.48 -4.28 -8.61
N SER A 705 -46.85 -3.14 -8.86
CA SER A 705 -45.46 -3.06 -9.36
C SER A 705 -44.44 -3.62 -8.36
N GLU A 706 -44.57 -3.30 -7.07
CA GLU A 706 -43.77 -3.85 -5.98
C GLU A 706 -43.77 -5.39 -5.98
N LYS A 707 -44.94 -6.00 -6.21
CA LYS A 707 -45.08 -7.46 -6.29
C LYS A 707 -44.36 -8.05 -7.51
N GLN A 708 -44.39 -7.37 -8.66
CA GLN A 708 -43.68 -7.81 -9.87
C GLN A 708 -42.16 -7.74 -9.68
N LEU A 709 -41.65 -6.61 -9.19
CA LEU A 709 -40.21 -6.42 -8.92
C LEU A 709 -39.68 -7.49 -7.94
N LYS A 710 -40.47 -7.87 -6.92
CA LYS A 710 -40.11 -8.96 -6.00
C LYS A 710 -40.03 -10.34 -6.68
N GLN A 711 -40.77 -10.59 -7.77
CA GLN A 711 -40.63 -11.82 -8.55
C GLN A 711 -39.36 -11.79 -9.42
N GLU A 712 -39.07 -10.64 -10.04
CA GLU A 712 -37.87 -10.43 -10.87
C GLU A 712 -36.57 -10.53 -10.05
N ILE A 713 -36.54 -9.93 -8.84
CA ILE A 713 -35.42 -10.06 -7.88
C ILE A 713 -35.18 -11.52 -7.48
N ASN A 714 -36.25 -12.28 -7.19
CA ASN A 714 -36.09 -13.69 -6.82
C ASN A 714 -35.50 -14.52 -7.97
N ALA A 715 -35.94 -14.30 -9.21
CA ALA A 715 -35.36 -14.97 -10.38
C ALA A 715 -33.87 -14.60 -10.60
N ALA A 716 -33.50 -13.34 -10.36
CA ALA A 716 -32.11 -12.89 -10.42
C ALA A 716 -31.24 -13.53 -9.34
N LEU A 717 -31.74 -13.67 -8.11
CA LEU A 717 -31.05 -14.36 -7.00
C LEU A 717 -30.84 -15.86 -7.28
N GLU A 718 -31.81 -16.51 -7.93
CA GLU A 718 -31.70 -17.92 -8.32
C GLU A 718 -30.65 -18.12 -9.43
N SER A 719 -30.58 -17.19 -10.39
CA SER A 719 -29.51 -17.14 -11.40
C SER A 719 -28.12 -16.90 -10.78
N LYS A 720 -28.02 -15.94 -9.84
CA LYS A 720 -26.79 -15.66 -9.07
C LYS A 720 -26.21 -16.91 -8.41
N ARG A 721 -27.04 -17.68 -7.70
CA ARG A 721 -26.64 -18.95 -7.05
C ARG A 721 -26.09 -19.99 -8.03
N SER A 722 -26.65 -20.07 -9.24
CA SER A 722 -26.17 -20.97 -10.30
C SER A 722 -24.77 -20.57 -10.80
N LEU A 723 -24.51 -19.27 -10.95
CA LEU A 723 -23.21 -18.74 -11.36
C LEU A 723 -22.15 -18.88 -10.25
N GLU A 724 -22.52 -18.66 -8.98
CA GLU A 724 -21.66 -18.87 -7.82
C GLU A 724 -21.20 -20.33 -7.72
N PHE A 725 -22.10 -21.29 -7.96
CA PHE A 725 -21.76 -22.73 -8.00
C PHE A 725 -20.77 -23.08 -9.11
N GLN A 726 -20.95 -22.52 -10.32
CA GLN A 726 -20.01 -22.72 -11.44
C GLN A 726 -18.64 -22.10 -11.15
N LEU A 727 -18.60 -20.90 -10.56
CA LEU A 727 -17.35 -20.23 -10.17
C LEU A 727 -16.61 -20.99 -9.07
N ALA A 728 -17.32 -21.62 -8.13
CA ALA A 728 -16.72 -22.52 -7.14
C ALA A 728 -16.08 -23.77 -7.77
N GLN A 729 -16.69 -24.36 -8.80
CA GLN A 729 -16.10 -25.49 -9.54
C GLN A 729 -14.83 -25.08 -10.30
N LEU A 730 -14.85 -23.96 -11.00
CA LEU A 730 -13.69 -23.39 -11.69
C LEU A 730 -12.54 -23.08 -10.71
N THR A 731 -12.85 -22.49 -9.56
CA THR A 731 -11.87 -22.20 -8.50
C THR A 731 -11.22 -23.49 -7.97
N LYS A 732 -11.99 -24.58 -7.86
CA LYS A 732 -11.47 -25.89 -7.44
C LYS A 732 -10.54 -26.51 -8.49
N GLN A 733 -10.85 -26.38 -9.79
CA GLN A 733 -9.94 -26.79 -10.86
C GLN A 733 -8.65 -25.97 -10.87
N TYR A 734 -8.76 -24.64 -10.74
CA TYR A 734 -7.59 -23.75 -10.73
C TYR A 734 -6.58 -24.12 -9.63
N ARG A 735 -7.04 -24.35 -8.39
CA ARG A 735 -6.16 -24.81 -7.29
C ARG A 735 -5.53 -26.18 -7.54
N GLY A 736 -6.19 -27.07 -8.28
CA GLY A 736 -5.62 -28.36 -8.70
C GLY A 736 -4.46 -28.17 -9.67
N ASN A 737 -4.65 -27.31 -10.68
CA ASN A 737 -3.63 -26.98 -11.67
C ASN A 737 -2.45 -26.19 -11.05
N GLU A 738 -2.71 -25.32 -10.07
CA GLU A 738 -1.69 -24.60 -9.31
C GLU A 738 -0.77 -25.58 -8.53
N GLY A 739 -1.36 -26.63 -7.93
CA GLY A 739 -0.60 -27.70 -7.27
C GLY A 739 0.32 -28.44 -8.26
N GLN A 740 -0.20 -28.83 -9.42
CA GLN A 740 0.59 -29.49 -10.47
C GLN A 740 1.72 -28.59 -11.01
N MET A 741 1.47 -27.28 -11.14
CA MET A 741 2.48 -26.31 -11.55
C MET A 741 3.62 -26.22 -10.53
N ARG A 742 3.30 -26.28 -9.23
CA ARG A 742 4.29 -26.28 -8.14
C ARG A 742 5.10 -27.58 -8.12
N GLU A 743 4.47 -28.75 -8.27
CA GLU A 743 5.17 -30.04 -8.38
C GLU A 743 6.15 -30.08 -9.58
N LEU A 744 5.78 -29.46 -10.71
CA LEU A 744 6.67 -29.33 -11.88
C LEU A 744 7.81 -28.33 -11.65
N GLN A 745 7.58 -27.26 -10.88
CA GLN A 745 8.63 -26.31 -10.51
C GLN A 745 9.64 -26.96 -9.55
N ASP A 746 9.18 -27.66 -8.51
CA ASP A 746 10.04 -28.39 -7.57
C ASP A 746 10.93 -29.43 -8.29
N GLN A 747 10.37 -30.11 -9.31
CA GLN A 747 11.12 -31.03 -10.18
C GLN A 747 12.19 -30.31 -11.02
N LEU A 748 11.86 -29.15 -11.60
CA LEU A 748 12.80 -28.35 -12.40
C LEU A 748 13.95 -27.81 -11.54
N GLU A 749 13.67 -27.35 -10.32
CA GLU A 749 14.69 -26.89 -9.37
C GLU A 749 15.62 -28.04 -8.94
N ALA A 750 15.07 -29.26 -8.73
CA ALA A 750 15.87 -30.45 -8.49
C ALA A 750 16.78 -30.82 -9.68
N GLU A 751 16.29 -30.77 -10.93
CA GLU A 751 17.13 -31.00 -12.11
C GLU A 751 18.24 -29.94 -12.26
N GLN A 752 17.96 -28.67 -11.96
CA GLN A 752 18.97 -27.61 -11.97
C GLN A 752 20.06 -27.84 -10.91
N TYR A 753 19.68 -28.32 -9.72
CA TYR A 753 20.63 -28.73 -8.68
C TYR A 753 21.53 -29.88 -9.15
N PHE A 754 20.97 -30.97 -9.69
CA PHE A 754 21.76 -32.08 -10.21
C PHE A 754 22.64 -31.66 -11.41
N SER A 755 22.14 -30.81 -12.32
CA SER A 755 22.92 -30.24 -13.42
C SER A 755 24.16 -29.49 -12.91
N THR A 756 24.01 -28.74 -11.82
CA THR A 756 25.10 -27.98 -11.18
C THR A 756 26.10 -28.89 -10.46
N LEU A 757 25.62 -29.95 -9.80
CA LEU A 757 26.46 -30.98 -9.20
C LEU A 757 27.32 -31.71 -10.25
N TYR A 758 26.72 -32.16 -11.36
CA TYR A 758 27.47 -32.81 -12.45
C TYR A 758 28.48 -31.87 -13.12
N LYS A 759 28.14 -30.59 -13.33
CA LYS A 759 29.08 -29.57 -13.84
C LYS A 759 30.29 -29.40 -12.91
N THR A 760 30.07 -29.46 -11.60
CA THR A 760 31.13 -29.37 -10.58
C THR A 760 32.03 -30.60 -10.61
N GLN A 761 31.45 -31.80 -10.60
CA GLN A 761 32.20 -33.06 -10.68
C GLN A 761 33.03 -33.18 -11.99
N VAL A 762 32.50 -32.69 -13.12
CA VAL A 762 33.23 -32.63 -14.39
C VAL A 762 34.38 -31.60 -14.37
N LYS A 763 34.32 -30.58 -13.51
CA LYS A 763 35.41 -29.61 -13.29
C LYS A 763 36.51 -30.21 -12.42
N GLU A 764 36.14 -30.86 -11.31
CA GLU A 764 37.08 -31.57 -10.43
C GLU A 764 37.86 -32.66 -11.19
N LEU A 765 37.16 -33.49 -11.98
CA LEU A 765 37.80 -34.53 -12.81
C LEU A 765 38.74 -33.97 -13.89
N LYS A 766 38.54 -32.72 -14.36
CA LYS A 766 39.49 -32.06 -15.26
C LYS A 766 40.74 -31.58 -14.53
N GLU A 767 40.57 -31.00 -13.34
CA GLU A 767 41.67 -30.55 -12.50
C GLU A 767 42.58 -31.72 -12.09
N ASP A 768 41.99 -32.88 -11.72
CA ASP A 768 42.70 -34.15 -11.51
C ASP A 768 43.50 -34.63 -12.74
N ILE A 769 42.92 -34.52 -13.94
CA ILE A 769 43.58 -34.90 -15.19
C ILE A 769 44.73 -33.94 -15.52
N GLU A 770 44.55 -32.64 -15.32
CA GLU A 770 45.60 -31.63 -15.52
C GLU A 770 46.76 -31.81 -14.53
N GLU A 771 46.48 -32.12 -13.26
CA GLU A 771 47.54 -32.41 -12.29
C GLU A 771 48.28 -33.72 -12.59
N ARG A 772 47.57 -34.80 -12.99
CA ARG A 772 48.25 -36.02 -13.47
C ARG A 772 49.11 -35.77 -14.71
N ASN A 773 48.64 -34.96 -15.66
CA ASN A 773 49.42 -34.60 -16.84
C ASN A 773 50.71 -33.83 -16.46
N ARG A 774 50.63 -32.94 -15.46
CA ARG A 774 51.81 -32.23 -14.91
C ARG A 774 52.80 -33.21 -14.27
N GLN A 775 52.33 -34.17 -13.48
CA GLN A 775 53.16 -35.21 -12.87
C GLN A 775 53.82 -36.10 -13.94
N VAL A 776 53.11 -36.47 -15.00
CA VAL A 776 53.66 -37.25 -16.13
C VAL A 776 54.75 -36.47 -16.86
N GLN A 777 54.58 -35.16 -17.08
CA GLN A 777 55.62 -34.30 -17.69
C GLN A 777 56.87 -34.20 -16.80
N GLU A 778 56.72 -34.08 -15.48
CA GLU A 778 57.85 -34.07 -14.55
C GLU A 778 58.62 -35.40 -14.55
N VAL A 779 57.90 -36.53 -14.57
CA VAL A 779 58.51 -37.87 -14.72
C VAL A 779 59.21 -38.02 -16.08
N GLN A 780 58.60 -37.58 -17.18
CA GLN A 780 59.23 -37.60 -18.50
C GLN A 780 60.53 -36.79 -18.54
N LYS A 781 60.54 -35.57 -17.99
CA LYS A 781 61.75 -34.75 -17.86
C LYS A 781 62.84 -35.46 -17.07
N LYS A 782 62.48 -36.10 -15.95
CA LYS A 782 63.43 -36.83 -15.10
C LYS A 782 63.98 -38.10 -15.76
N VAL A 783 63.17 -38.79 -16.56
CA VAL A 783 63.63 -39.89 -17.43
C VAL A 783 64.60 -39.38 -18.50
N GLN A 784 64.35 -38.19 -19.06
CA GLN A 784 65.22 -37.56 -20.07
C GLN A 784 66.58 -37.11 -19.47
N GLU A 785 66.57 -36.58 -18.25
CA GLU A 785 67.77 -36.29 -17.45
C GLU A 785 68.60 -37.56 -17.23
N LEU A 786 67.98 -38.65 -16.74
CA LEU A 786 68.65 -39.95 -16.55
C LEU A 786 69.19 -40.57 -17.86
N HIS A 787 68.55 -40.32 -19.01
CA HIS A 787 69.10 -40.73 -20.30
C HIS A 787 70.38 -39.95 -20.64
N SER A 788 70.42 -38.64 -20.38
CA SER A 788 71.63 -37.85 -20.60
C SER A 788 72.79 -38.24 -19.67
N GLU A 789 72.50 -38.63 -18.42
CA GLU A 789 73.49 -39.20 -17.51
C GLU A 789 74.01 -40.56 -18.00
N ARG A 790 73.12 -41.46 -18.43
CA ARG A 790 73.49 -42.75 -19.05
C ARG A 790 74.42 -42.55 -20.24
N ASP A 791 74.11 -41.61 -21.13
CA ASP A 791 74.88 -41.39 -22.36
C ASP A 791 76.24 -40.72 -22.08
N SER A 792 76.32 -39.87 -21.04
CA SER A 792 77.59 -39.38 -20.52
C SER A 792 78.46 -40.50 -19.92
N LEU A 793 77.86 -41.40 -19.15
CA LEU A 793 78.56 -42.57 -18.58
C LEU A 793 79.00 -43.58 -19.65
N LEU A 794 78.20 -43.77 -20.71
CA LEU A 794 78.58 -44.58 -21.88
C LEU A 794 79.81 -43.99 -22.57
N ALA A 795 79.85 -42.68 -22.82
CA ALA A 795 81.01 -42.02 -23.42
C ALA A 795 82.28 -42.12 -22.53
N GLN A 796 82.12 -42.06 -21.20
CA GLN A 796 83.23 -42.28 -20.26
C GLN A 796 83.72 -43.74 -20.26
N LEU A 797 82.80 -44.70 -20.37
CA LEU A 797 83.14 -46.12 -20.46
C LEU A 797 83.87 -46.43 -21.76
N ASP A 798 83.37 -45.95 -22.89
CA ASP A 798 83.95 -46.14 -24.23
C ASP A 798 85.38 -45.58 -24.29
N LEU A 799 85.59 -44.35 -23.82
CA LEU A 799 86.92 -43.73 -23.66
C LEU A 799 87.86 -44.56 -22.76
N THR A 800 87.32 -45.23 -21.74
CA THR A 800 88.07 -46.11 -20.84
C THR A 800 88.43 -47.43 -21.50
N VAL A 801 87.54 -47.99 -22.33
CA VAL A 801 87.78 -49.20 -23.13
C VAL A 801 88.86 -48.91 -24.18
N THR A 802 88.71 -47.86 -25.00
CA THR A 802 89.74 -47.48 -25.99
C THR A 802 91.11 -47.25 -25.34
N LYS A 803 91.14 -46.67 -24.13
CA LYS A 803 92.38 -46.51 -23.37
C LYS A 803 92.97 -47.87 -22.95
N ALA A 804 92.16 -48.79 -22.42
CA ALA A 804 92.61 -50.13 -22.05
C ALA A 804 93.10 -50.95 -23.26
N GLU A 805 92.42 -50.85 -24.41
CA GLU A 805 92.84 -51.45 -25.68
C GLU A 805 94.18 -50.88 -26.15
N SER A 806 94.37 -49.56 -26.07
CA SER A 806 95.64 -48.91 -26.43
C SER A 806 96.80 -49.34 -25.52
N GLU A 807 96.53 -49.57 -24.23
CA GLU A 807 97.52 -50.06 -23.28
C GLU A 807 97.83 -51.56 -23.50
N GLN A 808 96.82 -52.37 -23.84
CA GLN A 808 97.01 -53.77 -24.21
C GLN A 808 97.82 -53.91 -25.51
N LEU A 809 97.57 -53.06 -26.51
CA LEU A 809 98.36 -53.00 -27.74
C LEU A 809 99.82 -52.58 -27.46
N ALA A 810 100.03 -51.58 -26.59
CA ALA A 810 101.37 -51.16 -26.19
C ALA A 810 102.14 -52.28 -25.47
N ARG A 811 101.47 -53.05 -24.59
CA ARG A 811 102.06 -54.24 -23.93
C ARG A 811 102.39 -55.33 -24.94
N ALA A 812 101.49 -55.63 -25.89
CA ALA A 812 101.72 -56.64 -26.92
C ALA A 812 102.94 -56.31 -27.80
N LEU A 813 103.09 -55.05 -28.22
CA LEU A 813 104.27 -54.57 -28.95
C LEU A 813 105.56 -54.68 -28.12
N GLN A 814 105.49 -54.46 -26.80
CA GLN A 814 106.63 -54.61 -25.90
C GLN A 814 107.02 -56.08 -25.66
N GLU A 815 106.03 -56.98 -25.60
CA GLU A 815 106.23 -58.44 -25.55
C GLU A 815 106.82 -58.98 -26.86
N GLU A 816 106.39 -58.46 -28.02
CA GLU A 816 106.92 -58.80 -29.33
C GLU A 816 108.39 -58.36 -29.49
N GLN A 817 108.73 -57.12 -29.10
CA GLN A 817 110.13 -56.66 -29.05
C GLN A 817 111.00 -57.53 -28.12
N TYR A 818 110.46 -57.94 -26.96
CA TYR A 818 111.17 -58.86 -26.06
C TYR A 818 111.34 -60.26 -26.65
N PHE A 819 110.37 -60.74 -27.44
CA PHE A 819 110.47 -62.00 -28.17
C PHE A 819 111.51 -61.95 -29.30
N GLU A 820 111.60 -60.85 -30.06
CA GLU A 820 112.64 -60.65 -31.06
C GLU A 820 114.04 -60.63 -30.43
N LEU A 821 114.24 -59.87 -29.35
CA LEU A 821 115.47 -59.88 -28.55
C LEU A 821 115.81 -61.28 -28.02
N SER A 822 114.81 -62.04 -27.58
CA SER A 822 114.98 -63.43 -27.13
C SER A 822 115.39 -64.37 -28.27
N GLN A 823 114.86 -64.17 -29.49
CA GLN A 823 115.24 -64.93 -30.68
C GLN A 823 116.65 -64.57 -31.16
N GLU A 824 117.07 -63.30 -31.08
CA GLU A 824 118.43 -62.89 -31.42
C GLU A 824 119.46 -63.41 -30.41
N ASN A 825 119.12 -63.39 -29.11
CA ASN A 825 119.93 -64.02 -28.06
C ASN A 825 120.03 -65.56 -28.25
N LYS A 826 118.95 -66.22 -28.69
CA LYS A 826 119.01 -67.65 -29.11
C LYS A 826 119.89 -67.87 -30.34
N LYS A 827 119.85 -67.01 -31.36
CA LYS A 827 120.70 -67.11 -32.57
C LYS A 827 122.19 -66.90 -32.26
N THR A 828 122.53 -65.94 -31.42
CA THR A 828 123.92 -65.70 -30.97
C THR A 828 124.43 -66.85 -30.09
N THR A 829 123.62 -67.31 -29.14
CA THR A 829 123.91 -68.52 -28.35
C THR A 829 124.11 -69.76 -29.22
N ALA A 830 123.30 -69.95 -30.27
CA ALA A 830 123.45 -71.06 -31.21
C ALA A 830 124.75 -70.99 -32.01
N ARG A 831 125.15 -69.79 -32.48
CA ARG A 831 126.46 -69.57 -33.14
C ARG A 831 127.63 -69.96 -32.23
N HIS A 832 127.64 -69.49 -30.98
CA HIS A 832 128.69 -69.86 -30.02
C HIS A 832 128.70 -71.36 -29.71
N LYS A 833 127.54 -72.01 -29.69
CA LYS A 833 127.44 -73.46 -29.49
C LYS A 833 127.97 -74.26 -30.68
N GLN A 834 127.75 -73.79 -31.91
CA GLN A 834 128.31 -74.41 -33.12
C GLN A 834 129.83 -74.25 -33.20
N GLU A 835 130.36 -73.05 -32.93
CA GLU A 835 131.81 -72.84 -32.79
C GLU A 835 132.42 -73.75 -31.71
N GLY A 836 131.71 -73.95 -30.59
CA GLY A 836 132.07 -74.91 -29.54
C GLY A 836 132.24 -76.30 -30.12
N THR A 837 131.22 -76.84 -30.79
CA THR A 837 131.28 -78.19 -31.37
C THR A 837 132.36 -78.37 -32.45
N GLU A 838 132.72 -77.32 -33.21
CA GLU A 838 133.82 -77.39 -34.20
C GLU A 838 135.20 -77.36 -33.52
N LYS A 839 135.33 -76.65 -32.39
CA LYS A 839 136.52 -76.66 -31.53
C LYS A 839 136.65 -78.02 -30.82
N ASP A 840 135.57 -78.56 -30.26
CA ASP A 840 135.52 -79.87 -29.60
C ASP A 840 135.82 -81.02 -30.59
N ALA A 841 135.26 -80.99 -31.80
CA ALA A 841 135.58 -81.96 -32.86
C ALA A 841 137.03 -81.83 -33.37
N THR A 842 137.71 -80.73 -33.07
CA THR A 842 139.15 -80.56 -33.34
C THR A 842 139.99 -81.04 -32.16
N ILE A 843 139.56 -80.79 -30.92
CA ILE A 843 140.14 -81.34 -29.70
C ILE A 843 140.10 -82.87 -29.73
N ALA A 844 138.97 -83.51 -30.03
CA ALA A 844 138.86 -84.98 -30.08
C ALA A 844 139.81 -85.63 -31.10
N ARG A 845 140.06 -84.98 -32.25
CA ARG A 845 141.04 -85.45 -33.25
C ARG A 845 142.49 -85.27 -32.78
N LEU A 846 142.75 -84.20 -32.03
CA LEU A 846 144.04 -84.00 -31.35
C LEU A 846 144.22 -85.01 -30.21
N GLU A 847 143.18 -85.38 -29.47
CA GLU A 847 143.22 -86.33 -28.36
C GLU A 847 143.52 -87.77 -28.81
N ASP A 848 142.94 -88.27 -29.90
CA ASP A 848 143.29 -89.60 -30.43
C ASP A 848 144.70 -89.64 -31.05
N SER A 849 145.14 -88.52 -31.66
CA SER A 849 146.55 -88.35 -32.04
C SER A 849 147.46 -88.34 -30.80
N ASN A 850 147.05 -87.68 -29.72
CA ASN A 850 147.79 -87.59 -28.47
C ASN A 850 147.82 -88.93 -27.71
N LYS A 851 146.75 -89.75 -27.73
CA LYS A 851 146.77 -91.14 -27.21
C LYS A 851 147.78 -92.02 -27.96
N THR A 852 147.87 -91.83 -29.28
CA THR A 852 148.86 -92.54 -30.11
C THR A 852 150.28 -92.12 -29.72
N LEU A 853 150.54 -90.81 -29.68
CA LEU A 853 151.84 -90.24 -29.27
C LEU A 853 152.20 -90.55 -27.80
N THR A 854 151.24 -90.64 -26.88
CA THR A 854 151.47 -90.99 -25.47
C THR A 854 152.07 -92.39 -25.35
N LYS A 855 151.68 -93.31 -26.22
CA LYS A 855 152.19 -94.69 -26.27
C LYS A 855 153.63 -94.77 -26.79
N ASP A 856 154.01 -93.85 -27.68
CA ASP A 856 155.40 -93.69 -28.12
C ASP A 856 156.25 -92.95 -27.07
N VAL A 857 155.64 -92.00 -26.34
CA VAL A 857 156.26 -91.30 -25.20
C VAL A 857 156.53 -92.24 -24.02
N GLU A 858 155.70 -93.24 -23.73
CA GLU A 858 156.03 -94.26 -22.70
C GLU A 858 157.32 -95.05 -23.06
N ASN A 859 157.55 -95.31 -24.35
CA ASN A 859 158.79 -95.96 -24.80
C ASN A 859 159.99 -95.01 -24.72
N LEU A 860 159.85 -93.76 -25.21
CA LEU A 860 160.94 -92.76 -25.20
C LEU A 860 161.24 -92.19 -23.79
N SER A 861 160.30 -92.30 -22.84
CA SER A 861 160.51 -91.92 -21.43
C SER A 861 161.55 -92.79 -20.72
N LYS A 862 161.91 -93.96 -21.27
CA LYS A 862 163.08 -94.74 -20.79
C LYS A 862 164.42 -94.18 -21.25
N GLU A 863 164.49 -93.47 -22.37
CA GLU A 863 165.74 -92.89 -22.88
C GLU A 863 165.97 -91.45 -22.41
N LYS A 864 164.91 -90.71 -22.06
CA LYS A 864 165.05 -89.34 -21.53
C LYS A 864 165.25 -89.25 -20.00
N ALA A 865 165.85 -90.27 -19.41
CA ALA A 865 166.43 -90.19 -18.06
C ALA A 865 167.77 -89.41 -18.02
N GLU A 866 168.45 -89.24 -19.17
CA GLU A 866 169.84 -88.77 -19.22
C GLU A 866 170.08 -87.33 -19.72
N LEU A 867 169.11 -86.66 -20.37
CA LEU A 867 169.34 -85.32 -20.96
C LEU A 867 168.36 -84.22 -20.55
N ASN A 868 168.91 -83.23 -19.83
CA ASN A 868 168.52 -81.80 -19.72
C ASN A 868 167.03 -81.52 -19.37
N ASN A 869 166.67 -80.99 -18.19
CA ASN A 869 167.41 -80.18 -17.21
C ASN A 869 167.93 -78.83 -17.76
N LYS A 870 167.03 -77.94 -18.24
CA LYS A 870 167.25 -76.48 -18.39
C LYS A 870 165.95 -75.65 -18.64
N LEU A 871 165.78 -74.57 -17.85
CA LEU A 871 164.97 -73.33 -18.04
C LEU A 871 163.43 -73.27 -17.82
N ARG A 872 162.91 -72.02 -17.68
CA ARG A 872 161.61 -71.57 -17.04
C ARG A 872 161.29 -70.05 -17.35
N ILE A 873 160.05 -69.55 -17.07
CA ILE A 873 159.48 -68.13 -16.96
C ILE A 873 159.37 -67.22 -18.24
N GLN A 874 158.55 -66.13 -18.36
CA GLN A 874 157.62 -65.36 -17.47
C GLN A 874 156.22 -65.02 -18.14
N GLU A 875 155.42 -63.91 -18.11
CA GLU A 875 155.41 -62.44 -17.70
C GLU A 875 153.93 -61.91 -17.43
N GLU A 876 153.57 -60.59 -17.47
CA GLU A 876 152.27 -60.01 -16.92
C GLU A 876 151.67 -58.69 -17.60
N VAL A 877 150.71 -57.93 -16.93
CA VAL A 877 150.29 -56.46 -17.05
C VAL A 877 148.86 -56.00 -17.62
N ALA A 878 148.31 -54.80 -17.19
CA ALA A 878 146.98 -54.10 -17.47
C ALA A 878 147.08 -52.50 -17.47
N PRO A 879 146.11 -51.51 -17.19
CA PRO A 879 144.60 -51.36 -16.94
C PRO A 879 143.86 -49.99 -17.42
N ILE A 880 142.68 -49.56 -16.85
CA ILE A 880 142.03 -48.15 -16.71
C ILE A 880 141.20 -47.51 -17.93
N CYS A 881 140.19 -46.55 -17.94
CA CYS A 881 139.34 -45.59 -17.09
C CYS A 881 137.86 -45.34 -17.70
N TYR A 882 136.96 -44.28 -17.62
CA TYR A 882 136.75 -42.86 -17.09
C TYR A 882 135.22 -42.36 -16.96
N THR A 883 134.81 -41.04 -17.00
CA THR A 883 133.47 -40.44 -16.53
C THR A 883 132.89 -39.09 -17.18
N LEU A 884 131.58 -38.70 -16.95
CA LEU A 884 130.91 -37.31 -16.79
C LEU A 884 129.75 -36.68 -17.70
N THR A 885 128.73 -36.01 -17.07
CA THR A 885 127.92 -34.74 -17.39
C THR A 885 126.74 -34.54 -18.43
N LEU A 886 126.09 -33.33 -18.44
CA LEU A 886 124.80 -32.83 -19.08
C LEU A 886 125.01 -31.40 -19.78
N PRO A 887 124.09 -30.37 -20.03
CA PRO A 887 122.58 -30.14 -19.94
C PRO A 887 121.84 -29.15 -20.97
N GLN A 888 120.48 -28.94 -20.82
CA GLN A 888 119.62 -27.69 -20.96
C GLN A 888 119.17 -26.94 -22.30
N LEU A 889 117.97 -26.28 -22.25
CA LEU A 889 117.43 -25.06 -22.99
C LEU A 889 116.92 -25.14 -24.50
N VAL A 890 116.08 -24.27 -25.16
CA VAL A 890 115.02 -23.22 -24.83
C VAL A 890 114.29 -22.57 -26.10
N THR A 891 113.21 -21.73 -25.94
CA THR A 891 112.54 -20.71 -26.87
C THR A 891 111.62 -21.16 -28.07
N LEU A 892 110.66 -20.38 -28.68
CA LEU A 892 109.97 -19.06 -28.49
C LEU A 892 108.67 -18.91 -29.36
N PHE A 893 107.64 -18.10 -28.96
CA PHE A 893 106.91 -17.01 -29.72
C PHE A 893 105.56 -16.55 -29.07
N ASP A 894 105.15 -15.28 -29.30
CA ASP A 894 103.87 -14.59 -28.93
C ASP A 894 103.52 -13.56 -30.06
N PRO A 895 102.25 -13.20 -30.35
CA PRO A 895 101.69 -11.93 -29.81
C PRO A 895 100.16 -11.88 -29.50
N ASN A 896 99.83 -11.44 -28.28
CA ASN A 896 98.92 -10.33 -27.86
C ASN A 896 98.12 -9.50 -28.93
N PRO A 897 97.05 -8.70 -28.57
CA PRO A 897 96.57 -8.27 -27.24
C PRO A 897 95.01 -8.16 -26.99
N GLN A 898 94.67 -7.65 -25.78
CA GLN A 898 93.42 -6.99 -25.31
C GLN A 898 92.43 -7.82 -24.46
N LEU A 899 91.92 -7.32 -23.32
CA LEU A 899 92.51 -6.40 -22.30
C LEU A 899 91.71 -6.54 -20.98
N CYS A 900 92.37 -6.48 -19.83
CA CYS A 900 91.76 -6.50 -18.50
C CYS A 900 92.01 -5.18 -17.75
N LEU A 901 91.55 -5.11 -16.48
CA LEU A 901 91.51 -3.94 -15.60
C LEU A 901 90.38 -2.93 -15.96
N GLN A 902 89.83 -2.16 -15.02
CA GLN A 902 90.35 -1.85 -13.68
C GLN A 902 89.24 -1.71 -12.62
N ALA A 903 89.58 -1.96 -11.36
CA ALA A 903 88.79 -1.58 -10.20
C ALA A 903 89.53 -0.49 -9.40
N VAL A 904 88.80 0.50 -8.85
CA VAL A 904 89.00 1.18 -7.54
C VAL A 904 88.19 2.49 -7.51
N ASN A 905 87.26 2.58 -6.55
CA ASN A 905 86.66 3.78 -5.93
C ASN A 905 85.53 3.22 -5.02
N LYS A 906 85.70 2.89 -3.74
CA LYS A 906 86.56 3.37 -2.62
C LYS A 906 86.03 4.62 -1.90
N LEU A 907 85.22 4.37 -0.87
CA LEU A 907 85.09 5.13 0.38
C LEU A 907 84.70 6.62 0.29
N ALA A 908 83.47 6.86 -0.14
CA ALA A 908 82.56 7.84 0.48
C ALA A 908 81.12 7.26 0.39
N GLU A 909 80.21 7.45 1.34
CA GLU A 909 80.26 8.32 2.53
C GLU A 909 79.60 7.67 3.77
N ILE A 910 80.06 8.02 4.98
CA ILE A 910 79.66 7.37 6.23
C ILE A 910 78.47 8.12 6.86
N MET A 911 77.25 7.72 6.52
CA MET A 911 76.00 8.08 7.22
C MET A 911 75.01 6.90 7.12
N ASN A 912 74.61 6.19 8.18
CA ASN A 912 74.95 6.16 9.60
C ASN A 912 75.05 4.67 10.03
N ARG A 913 75.91 4.20 10.95
CA ARG A 913 75.78 4.29 12.43
C ARG A 913 74.34 3.94 12.90
N LYS A 914 74.08 2.92 13.74
CA LYS A 914 74.90 2.24 14.77
C LYS A 914 74.46 0.78 15.01
N ASP A 915 75.43 -0.05 15.43
CA ASP A 915 75.49 -0.83 16.69
C ASP A 915 74.21 -1.05 17.54
N MET A 916 74.03 -2.13 18.31
CA MET A 916 74.61 -3.49 18.40
C MET A 916 73.78 -4.30 19.43
N LYS A 917 73.94 -5.62 19.42
CA LYS A 917 73.47 -6.65 20.38
C LYS A 917 73.08 -6.21 21.81
N LEU A 918 72.03 -6.84 22.33
CA LEU A 918 71.94 -7.28 23.74
C LEU A 918 71.39 -8.71 23.80
N ASP A 919 71.60 -9.40 24.93
CA ASP A 919 71.68 -10.86 24.99
C ASP A 919 70.77 -11.48 26.09
N THR A 920 70.75 -12.81 26.15
CA THR A 920 70.35 -13.71 27.24
C THR A 920 68.92 -14.25 27.34
N LYS A 921 68.86 -15.59 27.18
CA LYS A 921 68.14 -16.57 28.03
C LYS A 921 66.63 -16.39 28.28
N LYS A 922 65.85 -17.27 27.66
CA LYS A 922 64.95 -18.20 28.38
C LYS A 922 64.68 -19.46 27.54
N LYS A 923 64.64 -20.63 28.18
CA LYS A 923 64.15 -21.88 27.54
C LYS A 923 62.62 -21.81 27.47
N GLY A 924 62.04 -22.09 26.31
CA GLY A 924 60.62 -22.24 26.08
C GLY A 924 60.39 -23.17 24.88
N ASN A 925 59.28 -23.91 24.86
CA ASN A 925 59.03 -25.01 23.93
C ASN A 925 59.18 -24.62 22.44
N THR A 926 60.14 -25.27 21.76
CA THR A 926 60.30 -25.19 20.29
C THR A 926 59.14 -25.85 19.53
N THR A 927 58.33 -26.68 20.20
CA THR A 927 57.07 -27.23 19.68
C THR A 927 55.96 -26.19 19.64
N ASP A 928 55.80 -25.38 20.68
CA ASP A 928 54.73 -24.37 20.76
C ASP A 928 55.02 -23.16 19.88
N LEU A 929 56.29 -22.79 19.70
CA LEU A 929 56.68 -21.78 18.71
C LEU A 929 56.30 -22.23 17.29
N ARG A 930 56.61 -23.49 16.92
CA ARG A 930 56.25 -24.07 15.62
C ARG A 930 54.75 -24.24 15.42
N LYS A 931 53.97 -24.53 16.48
CA LYS A 931 52.50 -24.47 16.43
C LYS A 931 52.03 -23.07 16.11
N LYS A 932 52.50 -22.06 16.86
CA LYS A 932 52.10 -20.66 16.64
C LYS A 932 52.55 -20.11 15.28
N GLU A 933 53.69 -20.52 14.74
CA GLU A 933 54.07 -20.19 13.36
C GLU A 933 53.11 -20.82 12.33
N LYS A 934 52.66 -22.07 12.56
CA LYS A 934 51.72 -22.76 11.66
C LYS A 934 50.30 -22.17 11.76
N GLU A 935 49.85 -21.79 12.95
CA GLU A 935 48.62 -21.03 13.15
C GLU A 935 48.70 -19.63 12.54
N ASN A 936 49.81 -18.90 12.73
CA ASN A 936 49.96 -17.57 12.16
C ASN A 936 49.97 -17.61 10.62
N ARG A 937 50.59 -18.63 10.00
CA ARG A 937 50.48 -18.87 8.55
C ARG A 937 49.06 -19.23 8.09
N LYS A 938 48.30 -20.01 8.89
CA LYS A 938 46.89 -20.32 8.63
C LYS A 938 46.02 -19.04 8.69
N LEU A 939 46.18 -18.25 9.74
CA LEU A 939 45.49 -16.97 9.91
C LEU A 939 45.88 -15.93 8.85
N GLN A 940 47.13 -15.91 8.38
CA GLN A 940 47.54 -15.08 7.23
C GLN A 940 46.89 -15.54 5.91
N LEU A 941 46.71 -16.84 5.71
CA LEU A 941 46.02 -17.38 4.53
C LEU A 941 44.52 -17.07 4.57
N GLU A 942 43.89 -17.24 5.73
CA GLU A 942 42.47 -16.90 5.97
C GLU A 942 42.23 -15.39 5.82
N LEU A 943 43.08 -14.54 6.41
CA LEU A 943 43.03 -13.09 6.22
C LEU A 943 43.24 -12.67 4.76
N LYS A 944 44.02 -13.42 3.99
CA LYS A 944 44.16 -13.18 2.54
C LYS A 944 42.88 -13.58 1.80
N GLN A 945 42.33 -14.77 2.06
CA GLN A 945 41.07 -15.21 1.46
C GLN A 945 39.92 -14.25 1.76
N GLU A 946 39.81 -13.74 2.99
CA GLU A 946 38.75 -12.78 3.35
C GLU A 946 38.93 -11.42 2.69
N LYS A 947 40.18 -10.95 2.51
CA LYS A 947 40.47 -9.77 1.68
C LYS A 947 40.12 -9.99 0.21
N ASP A 948 40.44 -11.16 -0.34
CA ASP A 948 40.15 -11.49 -1.74
C ASP A 948 38.63 -11.59 -1.96
N LYS A 949 37.85 -12.12 -1.00
CA LYS A 949 36.37 -12.05 -1.00
C LYS A 949 35.86 -10.60 -0.92
N PHE A 950 36.36 -9.80 0.02
CA PHE A 950 35.94 -8.39 0.15
C PHE A 950 36.22 -7.58 -1.12
N ASN A 951 37.35 -7.84 -1.80
CA ASN A 951 37.66 -7.22 -3.10
C ASN A 951 36.65 -7.65 -4.18
N HIS A 952 36.28 -8.94 -4.28
CA HIS A 952 35.25 -9.38 -5.22
C HIS A 952 33.87 -8.77 -4.91
N MET A 953 33.51 -8.66 -3.64
CA MET A 953 32.25 -8.05 -3.20
C MET A 953 32.23 -6.54 -3.49
N ALA A 954 33.33 -5.82 -3.28
CA ALA A 954 33.47 -4.42 -3.66
C ALA A 954 33.36 -4.22 -5.18
N ILE A 955 33.99 -5.09 -5.99
CA ILE A 955 33.87 -5.06 -7.46
C ILE A 955 32.43 -5.34 -7.91
N LYS A 956 31.73 -6.28 -7.26
CA LYS A 956 30.31 -6.57 -7.52
C LYS A 956 29.42 -5.34 -7.25
N TYR A 957 29.56 -4.72 -6.08
CA TYR A 957 28.79 -3.51 -5.75
C TYR A 957 29.16 -2.31 -6.65
N GLN A 958 30.43 -2.15 -7.04
CA GLN A 958 30.87 -1.11 -7.98
C GLN A 958 30.20 -1.29 -9.36
N LYS A 959 30.02 -2.54 -9.81
CA LYS A 959 29.31 -2.87 -11.05
C LYS A 959 27.81 -2.60 -10.94
N GLU A 960 27.16 -3.04 -9.86
CA GLU A 960 25.73 -2.80 -9.60
C GLU A 960 25.40 -1.31 -9.51
N LEU A 961 26.27 -0.50 -8.87
CA LEU A 961 26.14 0.97 -8.84
C LEU A 961 26.24 1.59 -10.25
N SER A 962 27.11 1.04 -11.11
CA SER A 962 27.28 1.51 -12.49
C SER A 962 26.07 1.15 -13.36
N GLU A 963 25.49 -0.03 -13.15
CA GLU A 963 24.29 -0.50 -13.87
C GLU A 963 23.04 0.31 -13.46
N MET A 964 22.88 0.63 -12.16
CA MET A 964 21.80 1.53 -11.71
C MET A 964 21.98 2.97 -12.21
N GLN A 965 23.23 3.47 -12.34
CA GLN A 965 23.49 4.78 -12.94
C GLN A 965 23.15 4.82 -14.45
N ALA A 966 23.36 3.72 -15.18
CA ALA A 966 22.94 3.60 -16.56
C ALA A 966 21.40 3.62 -16.69
N GLN A 967 20.70 2.81 -15.90
CA GLN A 967 19.23 2.77 -15.88
C GLN A 967 18.61 4.14 -15.53
N LEU A 968 19.17 4.85 -14.54
CA LEU A 968 18.72 6.19 -14.18
C LEU A 968 18.92 7.22 -15.32
N SER A 969 19.96 7.04 -16.14
CA SER A 969 20.18 7.86 -17.33
C SER A 969 19.16 7.54 -18.44
N GLU A 970 18.84 6.25 -18.65
CA GLU A 970 17.85 5.81 -19.64
C GLU A 970 16.44 6.31 -19.29
N GLU A 971 16.03 6.19 -18.01
CA GLU A 971 14.79 6.78 -17.48
C GLU A 971 14.74 8.31 -17.63
N CYS A 972 15.86 9.00 -17.37
CA CYS A 972 15.93 10.45 -17.61
C CYS A 972 15.73 10.81 -19.09
N THR A 973 16.26 10.02 -20.03
CA THR A 973 16.00 10.24 -21.47
C THR A 973 14.55 9.93 -21.84
N TYR A 974 14.00 8.81 -21.39
CA TYR A 974 12.62 8.40 -21.71
C TYR A 974 11.58 9.39 -21.17
N ARG A 975 11.78 9.89 -19.95
CA ARG A 975 10.94 10.94 -19.36
C ARG A 975 10.97 12.24 -20.17
N ASN A 976 12.12 12.61 -20.75
CA ASN A 976 12.24 13.79 -21.60
C ASN A 976 11.56 13.58 -22.96
N GLU A 977 11.60 12.38 -23.54
CA GLU A 977 10.84 12.03 -24.75
C GLU A 977 9.33 12.08 -24.51
N LEU A 978 8.85 11.58 -23.36
CA LEU A 978 7.45 11.68 -22.96
C LEU A 978 7.01 13.14 -22.75
N GLN A 979 7.86 14.00 -22.19
CA GLN A 979 7.57 15.44 -22.09
C GLN A 979 7.43 16.07 -23.48
N MET A 980 8.34 15.80 -24.42
CA MET A 980 8.22 16.31 -25.79
C MET A 980 6.96 15.81 -26.52
N GLN A 981 6.50 14.58 -26.21
CA GLN A 981 5.23 14.07 -26.72
C GLN A 981 4.01 14.77 -26.09
N LEU A 982 4.05 15.09 -24.80
CA LEU A 982 3.01 15.88 -24.13
C LEU A 982 2.94 17.29 -24.70
N ASP A 983 4.06 18.00 -24.80
CA ASP A 983 4.15 19.35 -25.38
C ASP A 983 3.60 19.38 -26.82
N SER A 984 3.92 18.36 -27.62
CA SER A 984 3.37 18.18 -28.97
C SER A 984 1.87 17.94 -28.98
N LYS A 985 1.32 17.17 -28.02
CA LYS A 985 -0.12 16.90 -27.91
C LYS A 985 -0.90 18.10 -27.37
N GLU A 986 -0.29 18.92 -26.52
CA GLU A 986 -0.87 20.18 -26.09
C GLU A 986 -0.98 21.18 -27.27
N SER A 987 0.04 21.24 -28.14
CA SER A 987 -0.04 22.01 -29.40
C SER A 987 -1.11 21.49 -30.39
N ASP A 988 -1.27 20.16 -30.52
CA ASP A 988 -2.39 19.58 -31.30
C ASP A 988 -3.76 20.02 -30.74
N ILE A 989 -3.91 19.99 -29.41
CA ILE A 989 -5.15 20.40 -28.71
C ILE A 989 -5.41 21.91 -28.89
N GLU A 990 -4.38 22.74 -28.82
CA GLU A 990 -4.48 24.19 -29.06
C GLU A 990 -4.96 24.49 -30.49
N GLN A 991 -4.37 23.86 -31.51
CA GLN A 991 -4.83 23.99 -32.90
C GLN A 991 -6.27 23.49 -33.11
N LEU A 992 -6.70 22.46 -32.39
CA LEU A 992 -8.09 21.99 -32.42
C LEU A 992 -9.05 22.98 -31.74
N ARG A 993 -8.63 23.66 -30.67
CA ARG A 993 -9.39 24.75 -30.03
C ARG A 993 -9.52 25.96 -30.95
N GLU A 994 -8.45 26.37 -31.64
CA GLU A 994 -8.50 27.45 -32.63
C GLU A 994 -9.49 27.13 -33.77
N ARG A 995 -9.44 25.90 -34.31
CA ARG A 995 -10.38 25.47 -35.36
C ARG A 995 -11.82 25.40 -34.87
N LEU A 996 -12.05 25.02 -33.61
CA LEU A 996 -13.39 25.04 -33.01
C LEU A 996 -13.92 26.47 -32.91
N ASN A 997 -13.09 27.42 -32.46
CA ASN A 997 -13.44 28.83 -32.39
C ASN A 997 -13.71 29.45 -33.78
N ASP A 998 -12.92 29.13 -34.81
CA ASP A 998 -13.18 29.60 -36.18
C ASP A 998 -14.48 29.03 -36.77
N LEU A 999 -14.80 27.76 -36.48
CA LEU A 999 -16.11 27.17 -36.82
C LEU A 999 -17.26 27.87 -36.08
N GLN A 1000 -17.06 28.22 -34.81
CA GLN A 1000 -18.07 28.90 -34.00
C GLN A 1000 -18.31 30.34 -34.48
N LEU A 1001 -17.25 31.11 -34.78
CA LEU A 1001 -17.39 32.43 -35.42
C LEU A 1001 -18.06 32.36 -36.80
N ARG A 1002 -17.84 31.30 -37.58
CA ARG A 1002 -18.55 31.10 -38.87
C ARG A 1002 -20.03 30.81 -38.68
N MET A 1003 -20.41 30.06 -37.64
CA MET A 1003 -21.81 29.83 -37.30
C MET A 1003 -22.50 31.13 -36.86
N ASP A 1004 -21.91 31.87 -35.93
CA ASP A 1004 -22.52 33.09 -35.37
C ASP A 1004 -22.71 34.20 -36.44
N ASN A 1005 -21.80 34.29 -37.41
CA ASN A 1005 -21.91 35.23 -38.54
C ASN A 1005 -22.89 34.79 -39.66
N SER A 1006 -23.56 33.64 -39.55
CA SER A 1006 -24.35 33.05 -40.64
C SER A 1006 -25.89 33.13 -40.47
N SER A 1007 -26.39 33.83 -39.44
CA SER A 1007 -27.79 33.70 -39.00
C SER A 1007 -28.64 34.98 -38.90
N VAL A 1008 -28.23 36.13 -39.47
CA VAL A 1008 -29.09 37.34 -39.53
C VAL A 1008 -29.04 38.08 -40.87
N THR A 1009 -30.23 38.52 -41.31
CA THR A 1009 -30.52 39.46 -42.43
C THR A 1009 -30.75 38.83 -43.81
N SER A 1010 -31.71 39.38 -44.55
CA SER A 1010 -32.20 38.92 -45.86
C SER A 1010 -32.60 40.12 -46.73
N LEU A 1011 -32.66 39.92 -48.05
CA LEU A 1011 -33.11 40.86 -49.10
C LEU A 1011 -32.27 42.13 -49.32
N GLN A 1012 -31.55 42.17 -50.46
CA GLN A 1012 -31.85 43.12 -51.54
C GLN A 1012 -31.22 42.70 -52.88
N MET A 1013 -31.53 43.42 -53.96
CA MET A 1013 -31.20 43.10 -55.35
C MET A 1013 -30.19 44.07 -55.98
N ASP A 1014 -29.69 43.66 -57.15
CA ASP A 1014 -29.16 44.44 -58.27
C ASP A 1014 -27.74 45.06 -58.25
N GLU A 1015 -26.94 44.51 -59.17
CA GLU A 1015 -26.15 45.18 -60.23
C GLU A 1015 -24.88 46.02 -59.95
N THR A 1016 -24.08 46.08 -61.03
CA THR A 1016 -22.94 46.97 -61.34
C THR A 1016 -21.62 46.84 -60.55
N ASP A 1017 -20.59 46.37 -61.27
CA ASP A 1017 -19.38 47.11 -61.65
C ASP A 1017 -18.49 47.83 -60.60
N THR A 1018 -17.16 47.98 -60.78
CA THR A 1018 -16.08 47.33 -61.58
C THR A 1018 -14.73 47.85 -61.02
N VAL A 1019 -13.58 47.25 -61.41
CA VAL A 1019 -12.26 47.95 -61.58
C VAL A 1019 -11.57 48.49 -60.29
N SER A 1020 -10.28 48.33 -60.00
CA SER A 1020 -9.07 47.80 -60.69
C SER A 1020 -8.10 47.19 -59.64
N LYS A 1021 -7.24 46.19 -59.92
CA LYS A 1021 -5.88 46.26 -60.55
C LYS A 1021 -4.90 47.24 -59.88
N ASP A 1022 -3.60 46.95 -59.69
CA ASP A 1022 -2.66 46.01 -60.36
C ASP A 1022 -1.95 45.05 -59.36
N GLY A 1023 -1.10 44.05 -59.69
CA GLY A 1023 -0.54 43.50 -60.94
C GLY A 1023 0.95 43.07 -60.74
N LEU A 1024 1.64 42.29 -61.59
CA LEU A 1024 1.26 41.37 -62.67
C LEU A 1024 2.50 40.54 -63.13
N GLY A 1025 2.35 39.27 -63.54
CA GLY A 1025 3.40 38.44 -64.17
C GLY A 1025 3.09 36.92 -64.10
N GLN A 1026 2.69 36.22 -65.17
CA GLN A 1026 3.48 35.71 -66.32
C GLN A 1026 4.35 34.48 -65.99
N THR A 1027 4.33 33.36 -66.73
CA THR A 1027 3.44 32.91 -67.84
C THR A 1027 3.42 31.37 -67.96
N SER A 1028 2.51 30.84 -68.78
CA SER A 1028 2.32 29.41 -69.09
C SER A 1028 3.19 28.88 -70.22
N SER A 1029 3.28 27.54 -70.35
CA SER A 1029 3.25 26.86 -71.66
C SER A 1029 2.78 25.39 -71.57
N ASN A 1030 1.93 24.98 -72.52
CA ASN A 1030 1.42 23.62 -72.79
C ASN A 1030 2.42 22.91 -73.79
N PRO A 1031 2.14 21.92 -74.72
CA PRO A 1031 0.86 21.33 -75.18
C PRO A 1031 0.80 19.82 -75.65
N VAL A 1032 -0.41 19.20 -75.58
CA VAL A 1032 -1.12 18.44 -76.68
C VAL A 1032 -0.74 16.99 -77.16
N ARG A 1033 -1.79 16.28 -77.66
CA ARG A 1033 -1.90 15.05 -78.54
C ARG A 1033 -1.81 13.65 -77.90
N ALA A 1034 -2.42 12.57 -78.44
CA ALA A 1034 -3.67 12.34 -79.23
C ALA A 1034 -3.93 10.83 -79.53
N HIS A 1035 -5.08 10.50 -80.14
CA HIS A 1035 -5.54 9.19 -80.70
C HIS A 1035 -5.92 8.09 -79.67
N MET A 1036 -6.98 7.25 -79.80
CA MET A 1036 -7.81 6.68 -80.90
C MET A 1036 -7.34 5.30 -81.40
N ILE A 1037 -8.15 4.23 -81.19
CA ILE A 1037 -8.33 3.03 -82.09
C ILE A 1037 -9.41 2.06 -81.52
N GLN A 1038 -9.81 1.05 -82.31
CA GLN A 1038 -11.13 0.39 -82.34
C GLN A 1038 -11.31 -0.93 -81.55
N ARG A 1039 -12.58 -1.22 -81.24
CA ARG A 1039 -13.32 -2.52 -81.34
C ARG A 1039 -12.53 -3.86 -81.30
N ARG A 1040 -12.93 -4.73 -80.38
CA ARG A 1040 -13.62 -6.04 -80.56
C ARG A 1040 -14.09 -6.51 -79.16
N GLY A 1041 -15.07 -7.39 -78.99
CA GLY A 1041 -15.93 -8.07 -79.96
C GLY A 1041 -16.29 -9.47 -79.45
N ASP A 1042 -17.58 -9.72 -79.25
CA ASP A 1042 -18.18 -11.03 -78.93
C ASP A 1042 -17.84 -11.60 -77.52
N ASP A 1043 -18.66 -12.41 -76.83
CA ASP A 1043 -19.82 -13.18 -77.32
C ASP A 1043 -21.08 -13.19 -76.41
N ALA A 1044 -22.20 -13.39 -77.11
CA ALA A 1044 -23.58 -13.80 -76.84
C ALA A 1044 -24.18 -14.19 -75.45
N LYS A 1045 -25.38 -13.62 -75.18
CA LYS A 1045 -26.74 -14.26 -75.00
C LYS A 1045 -26.99 -15.25 -73.82
N LEU A 1046 -28.21 -15.50 -73.31
CA LEU A 1046 -29.60 -15.03 -73.57
C LEU A 1046 -30.50 -15.17 -72.30
N GLY A 1047 -31.69 -14.55 -72.28
CA GLY A 1047 -32.78 -14.77 -71.29
C GLY A 1047 -33.03 -13.56 -70.39
N GLN A 1048 -34.14 -12.81 -70.38
CA GLN A 1048 -35.60 -13.08 -70.52
C GLN A 1048 -36.14 -14.04 -69.44
N LYS A 1049 -37.24 -13.76 -68.72
CA LYS A 1049 -38.22 -12.64 -68.72
C LYS A 1049 -38.87 -12.55 -67.32
N SER A 1050 -39.09 -11.37 -66.74
CA SER A 1050 -40.32 -10.54 -66.81
C SER A 1050 -41.61 -11.18 -66.26
N THR A 1051 -42.03 -10.72 -65.06
CA THR A 1051 -43.34 -10.06 -64.73
C THR A 1051 -44.64 -10.90 -64.88
N VAL A 1052 -45.64 -10.86 -63.99
CA VAL A 1052 -46.89 -10.02 -64.05
C VAL A 1052 -47.94 -10.50 -63.01
N LEU A 1053 -48.44 -9.59 -62.13
CA LEU A 1053 -49.75 -9.59 -61.40
C LEU A 1053 -50.15 -10.83 -60.53
N GLN A 1054 -51.15 -10.86 -59.62
CA GLN A 1054 -52.02 -9.85 -58.97
C GLN A 1054 -52.52 -10.33 -57.56
N LEU A 1055 -53.23 -9.44 -56.85
CA LEU A 1055 -54.30 -9.62 -55.83
C LEU A 1055 -54.74 -11.07 -55.47
N SER A 1056 -55.11 -11.43 -54.23
CA SER A 1056 -55.99 -10.68 -53.29
C SER A 1056 -55.92 -11.18 -51.83
N MET A 1057 -56.68 -10.55 -50.92
CA MET A 1057 -56.83 -10.93 -49.50
C MET A 1057 -57.52 -12.30 -49.31
N SER A 1058 -57.11 -13.07 -48.28
CA SER A 1058 -57.96 -13.36 -47.11
C SER A 1058 -57.28 -14.12 -45.96
N ARG A 1059 -57.88 -13.99 -44.78
CA ARG A 1059 -57.54 -14.59 -43.47
C ARG A 1059 -57.58 -16.13 -43.49
N ILE A 1060 -56.84 -16.80 -42.60
CA ILE A 1060 -57.38 -17.53 -41.42
C ILE A 1060 -56.28 -18.15 -40.53
N LEU A 1061 -56.49 -18.00 -39.21
CA LEU A 1061 -56.06 -18.73 -38.01
C LEU A 1061 -54.85 -19.69 -38.00
N ASP A 1062 -54.07 -19.52 -36.92
CA ASP A 1062 -53.53 -20.51 -35.96
C ASP A 1062 -52.73 -21.73 -36.47
N HIS A 1063 -51.47 -21.80 -36.04
CA HIS A 1063 -51.15 -22.68 -34.90
C HIS A 1063 -50.02 -22.14 -34.02
#